data_AF-A0ABD3FW31-F1
#
_entry.id   AF-A0ABD3FW31-F1
#
_cell.length_a   1.000
_cell.length_b   1.000
_cell.length_c   1.000
_cell.angle_alpha   90.00
_cell.angle_beta   90.00
_cell.angle_gamma   90.00
#
_symmetry.space_group_name_H-M   'P 1'
#
loop_
_entity.id
_entity.type
_entity.pdbx_description
1 polymer ?
#
loop_
_entity_poly.entity_id
_entity_poly.type
_entity_poly.pdbx_seq_one_letter_code
_entity_poly.pdbx_strand_id
1 'polypeptide(L)'
;MEKAHGLRQPSPPMLPRGAFSAQMLRPPSPVPQHENFSFVTTRRGSSEEDNQALSPPPPPPRPYQSTPRIHPMTAKTSVPTPHNEKQSEPTSSAHPIDILSKKLRQQAVELTKVYEKLETQKLQIDAYKQQLQDQKRQLEKRRKSSDGGSKAPVNPRGLAVEQKKRAAQMMLGTPATGASLGQKREELDRKLSKAEKEKKKYQLAAKRIEKALVELQVFQNDRMDKFLPSDGVSNQEEVGEFQVLNEQRAYIRVLEEAVHLKATDFEVTGHEELLVVLAELRHTIYEQEKDVEEKSRLLTSLQSQLDQEEKNHFATKELLVTAENRQKDLKKSFCEEIDTLGQQLTEKNQLLRQLEEVSTDTQRTREALEDRLVAATKAQSLAEAQLGDVTRSIKALEEQFTQVTTKYKEAQHHSARLSEECAKKQGHLDELNALQEELLQSVDKYVQKVGKSREKVERLETELQSCKEKKTLIMHQLEEAEKLSEGREAALKTELNDAELQMQQFQSQFATLEQEKLQLENALLEVQQQVQEGDEQQREIAAKELKYQQVQEAVAELEATLSATLLMIHKPGAFRETGEESIEEEHAFLLDEFVLRELESCCQALSTLTAASNQCTLLCPSLLEITARVTEIGGKVGKEMNQALVSWTREHTNLVEACGLLDSTARMCRDEMEKRQDEVRDYREQLKERTAEVEAYGVQLDSLEDQLRRAQTEKDAFHALEEHSTHLEDVLEAKQSLIRDLSAENDRLAGVESAYSVQVATNTRISE
;
A
#
# COMPACT_ATOMS: atom_id res chain seq x y z
N MET A 1 -22.06 -41.26 -28.56
CA MET A 1 -23.49 -41.21 -28.93
C MET A 1 -23.80 -39.82 -29.42
N GLU A 2 -24.79 -39.70 -30.33
CA GLU A 2 -25.45 -38.46 -30.75
C GLU A 2 -24.59 -37.34 -31.39
N LYS A 3 -25.29 -36.33 -31.93
CA LYS A 3 -24.78 -35.34 -32.90
C LYS A 3 -25.13 -33.92 -32.45
N ALA A 4 -24.28 -32.96 -32.82
CA ALA A 4 -24.71 -31.60 -33.11
C ALA A 4 -23.79 -30.98 -34.18
N HIS A 5 -24.35 -30.40 -35.23
CA HIS A 5 -23.62 -29.52 -36.15
C HIS A 5 -23.82 -28.06 -35.72
N GLY A 6 -22.74 -27.28 -35.66
CA GLY A 6 -22.76 -25.82 -35.55
C GLY A 6 -22.08 -25.21 -36.77
N LEU A 7 -22.66 -24.15 -37.33
CA LEU A 7 -22.22 -23.56 -38.61
C LEU A 7 -21.12 -22.50 -38.44
N ARG A 8 -20.26 -22.37 -39.46
CA ARG A 8 -19.30 -21.26 -39.60
C ARG A 8 -20.02 -19.93 -39.84
N GLN A 9 -19.44 -18.85 -39.31
CA GLN A 9 -19.21 -17.63 -40.09
C GLN A 9 -17.75 -17.15 -39.90
N PRO A 10 -17.15 -16.46 -40.88
CA PRO A 10 -15.77 -15.96 -40.81
C PRO A 10 -15.70 -14.49 -40.33
N SER A 11 -14.56 -14.12 -39.74
CA SER A 11 -14.17 -12.72 -39.47
C SER A 11 -13.05 -12.29 -40.42
N PRO A 12 -12.92 -11.00 -40.77
CA PRO A 12 -11.99 -10.53 -41.80
C PRO A 12 -10.51 -10.58 -41.37
N PRO A 13 -9.56 -10.58 -42.33
CA PRO A 13 -8.13 -10.58 -42.05
C PRO A 13 -7.63 -9.19 -41.63
N MET A 14 -6.73 -9.14 -40.64
CA MET A 14 -5.97 -7.92 -40.31
C MET A 14 -4.64 -7.88 -41.06
N LEU A 15 -4.26 -6.67 -41.51
CA LEU A 15 -2.98 -6.39 -42.14
C LEU A 15 -1.86 -6.27 -41.09
N PRO A 16 -0.67 -6.85 -41.30
CA PRO A 16 0.46 -6.66 -40.41
C PRO A 16 1.08 -5.27 -40.62
N ARG A 17 0.96 -4.37 -39.64
CA ARG A 17 1.66 -3.08 -39.66
C ARG A 17 3.13 -3.28 -39.25
N GLY A 18 4.06 -2.74 -40.04
CA GLY A 18 5.49 -3.03 -39.89
C GLY A 18 6.12 -2.42 -38.64
N ALA A 19 7.13 -3.11 -38.09
CA ALA A 19 7.98 -2.59 -37.02
C ALA A 19 8.85 -1.43 -37.54
N PHE A 20 9.02 -0.39 -36.72
CA PHE A 20 10.01 0.67 -36.94
C PHE A 20 11.03 0.71 -35.79
N SER A 21 12.30 0.92 -36.11
CA SER A 21 13.38 0.91 -35.13
C SER A 21 13.35 2.12 -34.21
N ALA A 22 13.45 1.90 -32.91
CA ALA A 22 13.84 2.94 -31.96
C ALA A 22 15.32 3.32 -32.17
N GLN A 23 15.61 4.60 -32.41
CA GLN A 23 16.95 5.15 -32.23
C GLN A 23 16.94 6.16 -31.08
N MET A 24 17.94 6.05 -30.20
CA MET A 24 18.00 6.80 -28.95
C MET A 24 18.27 8.29 -29.18
N LEU A 25 17.57 9.13 -28.42
CA LEU A 25 18.02 10.48 -28.10
C LEU A 25 18.10 10.67 -26.58
N ARG A 26 18.99 11.57 -26.17
CA ARG A 26 19.58 11.66 -24.84
C ARG A 26 18.90 12.77 -24.02
N PRO A 27 18.56 12.56 -22.73
CA PRO A 27 17.96 13.61 -21.92
C PRO A 27 19.00 14.67 -21.49
N PRO A 28 18.59 15.95 -21.33
CA PRO A 28 19.39 16.96 -20.63
C PRO A 28 19.22 16.84 -19.10
N SER A 29 20.24 17.28 -18.36
CA SER A 29 20.26 17.27 -16.89
C SER A 29 19.52 18.48 -16.26
N PRO A 30 19.06 18.40 -15.00
CA PRO A 30 18.26 19.45 -14.38
C PRO A 30 19.09 20.63 -13.83
N VAL A 31 18.41 21.75 -13.58
CA VAL A 31 18.89 22.90 -12.80
C VAL A 31 17.98 23.03 -11.57
N PRO A 32 18.51 23.22 -10.34
CA PRO A 32 17.69 23.24 -9.14
C PRO A 32 17.05 24.62 -8.91
N GLN A 33 15.84 24.60 -8.33
CA GLN A 33 15.27 25.76 -7.63
C GLN A 33 14.82 25.33 -6.23
N HIS A 34 15.36 25.98 -5.21
CA HIS A 34 14.74 26.02 -3.89
C HIS A 34 13.50 26.90 -3.95
N GLU A 35 12.41 26.52 -3.28
CA GLU A 35 11.65 27.48 -2.48
C GLU A 35 10.84 26.77 -1.39
N ASN A 36 10.83 27.35 -0.18
CA ASN A 36 10.14 26.80 0.99
C ASN A 36 8.75 27.43 1.11
N PHE A 37 7.67 26.63 1.07
CA PHE A 37 6.34 27.10 1.47
C PHE A 37 5.65 26.12 2.42
N SER A 38 5.76 26.41 3.72
CA SER A 38 5.05 25.72 4.79
C SER A 38 3.58 26.13 4.84
N PHE A 39 2.66 25.19 4.58
CA PHE A 39 1.22 25.45 4.70
C PHE A 39 0.72 25.25 6.14
N VAL A 40 0.30 26.33 6.79
CA VAL A 40 -0.33 26.30 8.13
C VAL A 40 -1.85 26.35 7.97
N THR A 41 -2.53 25.25 8.28
CA THR A 41 -3.99 25.15 8.21
C THR A 41 -4.66 25.80 9.43
N THR A 42 -5.34 26.93 9.20
CA THR A 42 -5.96 27.71 10.27
C THR A 42 -7.29 27.09 10.73
N ARG A 43 -7.40 26.85 12.04
CA ARG A 43 -8.60 26.28 12.69
C ARG A 43 -9.73 27.31 12.78
N ARG A 44 -10.78 27.17 11.97
CA ARG A 44 -11.99 28.01 12.03
C ARG A 44 -13.08 27.33 12.86
N GLY A 45 -13.80 28.08 13.68
CA GLY A 45 -14.95 27.59 14.46
C GLY A 45 -16.17 28.50 14.30
N SER A 46 -17.35 27.87 14.33
CA SER A 46 -18.68 28.41 14.60
C SER A 46 -19.56 27.17 14.87
N SER A 47 -20.21 26.95 16.01
CA SER A 47 -21.15 27.78 16.80
C SER A 47 -22.60 27.55 16.38
N GLU A 48 -23.30 26.72 17.14
CA GLU A 48 -24.75 26.76 17.30
C GLU A 48 -25.05 26.48 18.78
N GLU A 49 -26.01 27.20 19.34
CA GLU A 49 -26.41 27.12 20.74
C GLU A 49 -27.71 26.32 20.86
N ASP A 50 -27.89 25.54 21.92
CA ASP A 50 -29.22 25.42 22.51
C ASP A 50 -29.17 25.11 24.01
N ASN A 51 -30.26 25.45 24.72
CA ASN A 51 -30.37 25.40 26.17
C ASN A 51 -31.20 24.19 26.62
N GLN A 52 -30.75 23.47 27.66
CA GLN A 52 -31.64 23.09 28.77
C GLN A 52 -30.97 22.41 29.99
N ALA A 53 -31.53 22.77 31.16
CA ALA A 53 -31.78 21.99 32.38
C ALA A 53 -30.77 20.92 32.90
N LEU A 54 -30.49 21.03 34.20
CA LEU A 54 -29.78 20.05 35.03
C LEU A 54 -30.48 18.69 35.09
N SER A 55 -29.68 17.61 35.14
CA SER A 55 -30.08 16.30 35.67
C SER A 55 -28.84 15.56 36.23
N PRO A 56 -28.99 14.73 37.28
CA PRO A 56 -27.87 14.10 37.97
C PRO A 56 -27.25 12.92 37.18
N PRO A 57 -25.97 12.56 37.45
CA PRO A 57 -25.31 11.46 36.77
C PRO A 57 -25.91 10.09 37.15
N PRO A 58 -25.85 9.09 36.24
CA PRO A 58 -26.38 7.75 36.48
C PRO A 58 -25.52 6.93 37.47
N PRO A 59 -26.11 5.95 38.18
CA PRO A 59 -25.37 5.05 39.06
C PRO A 59 -24.50 4.05 38.28
N PRO A 60 -23.42 3.52 38.88
CA PRO A 60 -22.51 2.58 38.22
C PRO A 60 -23.18 1.22 37.93
N PRO A 61 -22.74 0.50 36.87
CA PRO A 61 -23.30 -0.80 36.49
C PRO A 61 -22.95 -1.89 37.52
N ARG A 62 -23.86 -2.86 37.68
CA ARG A 62 -23.60 -4.06 38.50
C ARG A 62 -22.74 -5.08 37.70
N PRO A 63 -21.85 -5.84 38.35
CA PRO A 63 -21.06 -6.86 37.67
C PRO A 63 -21.93 -8.03 37.19
N TYR A 64 -21.69 -8.48 35.96
CA TYR A 64 -22.30 -9.68 35.39
C TYR A 64 -21.70 -10.94 36.01
N GLN A 65 -22.54 -11.93 36.33
CA GLN A 65 -22.09 -13.26 36.72
C GLN A 65 -21.88 -14.14 35.48
N SER A 66 -20.63 -14.35 35.08
CA SER A 66 -20.27 -15.25 33.98
C SER A 66 -19.94 -16.65 34.50
N THR A 67 -20.86 -17.60 34.36
CA THR A 67 -20.62 -19.02 34.66
C THR A 67 -20.08 -19.77 33.43
N PRO A 68 -18.89 -20.40 33.49
CA PRO A 68 -18.37 -21.21 32.38
C PRO A 68 -19.17 -22.51 32.20
N ARG A 69 -19.78 -22.70 31.02
CA ARG A 69 -20.54 -23.90 30.65
C ARG A 69 -19.64 -24.89 29.90
N ILE A 70 -18.94 -25.76 30.63
CA ILE A 70 -18.12 -26.82 30.03
C ILE A 70 -18.99 -28.04 29.73
N HIS A 71 -19.10 -28.42 28.45
CA HIS A 71 -19.66 -29.71 28.03
C HIS A 71 -18.51 -30.73 27.87
N PRO A 72 -18.56 -31.90 28.53
CA PRO A 72 -17.56 -32.95 28.33
C PRO A 72 -17.85 -33.74 27.05
N MET A 73 -16.84 -33.92 26.19
CA MET A 73 -16.92 -34.92 25.11
C MET A 73 -16.65 -36.32 25.66
N THR A 74 -17.25 -37.34 25.03
CA THR A 74 -17.22 -38.72 25.51
C THR A 74 -16.23 -39.59 24.72
N ALA A 75 -15.46 -40.40 25.44
CA ALA A 75 -14.78 -41.57 24.92
C ALA A 75 -15.09 -42.76 25.83
N LYS A 76 -15.34 -43.93 25.23
CA LYS A 76 -15.76 -45.17 25.92
C LYS A 76 -14.55 -46.05 26.20
N THR A 77 -14.64 -47.00 27.15
CA THR A 77 -14.37 -48.45 26.91
C THR A 77 -14.62 -49.31 28.16
N SER A 78 -15.35 -50.42 27.96
CA SER A 78 -15.44 -51.64 28.80
C SER A 78 -16.12 -51.61 30.18
N VAL A 79 -16.63 -52.78 30.55
CA VAL A 79 -17.63 -53.18 31.57
C VAL A 79 -17.27 -54.64 31.94
N PRO A 80 -17.28 -55.10 33.22
CA PRO A 80 -18.52 -55.68 33.76
C PRO A 80 -18.80 -55.53 35.28
N THR A 81 -20.10 -55.47 35.57
CA THR A 81 -20.77 -55.63 36.88
C THR A 81 -20.84 -57.13 37.30
N PRO A 82 -21.21 -57.51 38.55
CA PRO A 82 -22.65 -57.61 38.88
C PRO A 82 -23.10 -57.46 40.36
N HIS A 83 -24.43 -57.38 40.53
CA HIS A 83 -25.28 -57.74 41.69
C HIS A 83 -25.29 -56.99 43.05
N ASN A 84 -26.32 -56.13 43.19
CA ASN A 84 -27.55 -56.37 44.01
C ASN A 84 -27.62 -56.02 45.53
N GLU A 85 -28.87 -55.86 45.99
CA GLU A 85 -29.45 -55.91 47.36
C GLU A 85 -29.54 -54.65 48.27
N LYS A 86 -30.74 -54.05 48.21
CA LYS A 86 -31.62 -53.50 49.28
C LYS A 86 -31.06 -53.16 50.68
N GLN A 87 -31.26 -51.89 51.03
CA GLN A 87 -31.85 -51.38 52.30
C GLN A 87 -31.45 -52.03 53.65
N SER A 88 -30.51 -51.38 54.33
CA SER A 88 -30.64 -51.03 55.77
C SER A 88 -29.84 -49.73 56.03
N GLU A 89 -30.10 -49.03 57.14
CA GLU A 89 -29.41 -47.78 57.47
C GLU A 89 -27.97 -48.04 57.98
N PRO A 90 -27.00 -47.21 57.57
CA PRO A 90 -25.83 -46.95 58.39
C PRO A 90 -25.57 -45.44 58.59
N THR A 91 -25.51 -45.07 59.87
CA THR A 91 -24.70 -43.99 60.47
C THR A 91 -24.21 -42.84 59.58
N SER A 92 -24.56 -41.60 59.98
CA SER A 92 -23.90 -40.37 59.53
C SER A 92 -22.45 -40.28 60.05
N SER A 93 -21.56 -41.07 59.45
CA SER A 93 -20.11 -41.03 59.64
C SER A 93 -19.53 -39.85 58.85
N ALA A 94 -19.87 -38.63 59.27
CA ALA A 94 -19.17 -37.45 58.80
C ALA A 94 -17.70 -37.56 59.25
N HIS A 95 -16.77 -37.57 58.29
CA HIS A 95 -15.37 -37.88 58.57
C HIS A 95 -14.82 -36.91 59.65
N PRO A 96 -14.00 -37.35 60.62
CA PRO A 96 -13.49 -36.46 61.66
C PRO A 96 -12.78 -35.22 61.10
N ILE A 97 -12.14 -35.37 59.94
CA ILE A 97 -11.50 -34.31 59.16
C ILE A 97 -12.53 -33.29 58.62
N ASP A 98 -13.71 -33.72 58.19
CA ASP A 98 -14.78 -32.81 57.71
C ASP A 98 -15.43 -32.05 58.87
N ILE A 99 -15.66 -32.73 60.01
CA ILE A 99 -16.16 -32.10 61.23
C ILE A 99 -15.16 -31.05 61.73
N LEU A 100 -13.86 -31.38 61.75
CA LEU A 100 -12.79 -30.43 62.06
C LEU A 100 -12.74 -29.29 61.04
N SER A 101 -12.77 -29.58 59.73
CA SER A 101 -12.75 -28.58 58.66
C SER A 101 -13.95 -27.64 58.66
N LYS A 102 -15.10 -28.09 59.16
CA LYS A 102 -16.29 -27.27 59.38
C LYS A 102 -16.15 -26.42 60.63
N LYS A 103 -15.68 -26.98 61.75
CA LYS A 103 -15.37 -26.23 62.99
C LYS A 103 -14.32 -25.15 62.76
N LEU A 104 -13.24 -25.45 62.03
CA LEU A 104 -12.12 -24.54 61.78
C LEU A 104 -12.54 -23.38 60.85
N ARG A 105 -13.37 -23.66 59.84
CA ARG A 105 -14.04 -22.62 59.03
C ARG A 105 -15.02 -21.77 59.85
N GLN A 106 -15.76 -22.38 60.78
CA GLN A 106 -16.67 -21.65 61.65
C GLN A 106 -15.92 -20.75 62.66
N GLN A 107 -14.84 -21.25 63.26
CA GLN A 107 -13.94 -20.47 64.14
C GLN A 107 -13.27 -19.31 63.40
N ALA A 108 -12.88 -19.49 62.13
CA ALA A 108 -12.38 -18.39 61.30
C ALA A 108 -13.44 -17.29 61.11
N VAL A 109 -14.69 -17.65 60.79
CA VAL A 109 -15.81 -16.69 60.65
C VAL A 109 -16.16 -16.01 61.98
N GLU A 110 -16.06 -16.73 63.10
CA GLU A 110 -16.27 -16.16 64.44
C GLU A 110 -15.13 -15.19 64.83
N LEU A 111 -13.87 -15.51 64.50
CA LEU A 111 -12.73 -14.60 64.65
C LEU A 111 -12.89 -13.34 63.79
N THR A 112 -13.28 -13.44 62.52
CA THR A 112 -13.57 -12.27 61.66
C THR A 112 -14.59 -11.34 62.32
N LYS A 113 -15.70 -11.90 62.84
CA LYS A 113 -16.74 -11.12 63.55
C LYS A 113 -16.26 -10.53 64.88
N VAL A 114 -15.24 -11.10 65.52
CA VAL A 114 -14.58 -10.51 66.70
C VAL A 114 -13.69 -9.33 66.28
N TYR A 115 -12.93 -9.45 65.18
CA TYR A 115 -12.13 -8.35 64.65
C TYR A 115 -13.00 -7.17 64.16
N GLU A 116 -14.10 -7.43 63.43
CA GLU A 116 -15.08 -6.39 63.04
C GLU A 116 -15.65 -5.63 64.26
N LYS A 117 -15.95 -6.37 65.35
CA LYS A 117 -16.42 -5.77 66.62
C LYS A 117 -15.33 -4.97 67.33
N LEU A 118 -14.08 -5.43 67.27
CA LEU A 118 -12.95 -4.74 67.90
C LEU A 118 -12.55 -3.47 67.13
N GLU A 119 -12.66 -3.49 65.80
CA GLU A 119 -12.45 -2.32 64.95
C GLU A 119 -13.56 -1.27 65.11
N THR A 120 -14.82 -1.69 65.15
CA THR A 120 -15.94 -0.76 65.43
C THR A 120 -15.86 -0.18 66.85
N GLN A 121 -15.43 -0.95 67.86
CA GLN A 121 -15.12 -0.42 69.20
C GLN A 121 -13.93 0.56 69.18
N LYS A 122 -12.86 0.28 68.43
CA LYS A 122 -11.71 1.18 68.27
C LYS A 122 -12.13 2.53 67.67
N LEU A 123 -12.92 2.51 66.60
CA LEU A 123 -13.50 3.71 65.99
C LEU A 123 -14.37 4.51 66.98
N GLN A 124 -15.16 3.82 67.81
CA GLN A 124 -15.96 4.46 68.86
C GLN A 124 -15.08 5.09 69.96
N ILE A 125 -13.99 4.42 70.37
CA ILE A 125 -13.01 4.95 71.33
C ILE A 125 -12.32 6.20 70.78
N ASP A 126 -11.93 6.20 69.50
CA ASP A 126 -11.27 7.34 68.88
C ASP A 126 -12.23 8.53 68.70
N ALA A 127 -13.52 8.29 68.42
CA ALA A 127 -14.55 9.32 68.47
C ALA A 127 -14.72 9.94 69.89
N TYR A 128 -14.72 9.12 70.95
CA TYR A 128 -14.75 9.63 72.33
C TYR A 128 -13.48 10.43 72.69
N LYS A 129 -12.29 10.02 72.23
CA LYS A 129 -11.05 10.81 72.41
C LYS A 129 -11.18 12.19 71.75
N GLN A 130 -11.72 12.25 70.54
CA GLN A 130 -11.93 13.52 69.83
C GLN A 130 -12.95 14.42 70.55
N GLN A 131 -14.06 13.86 71.02
CA GLN A 131 -15.04 14.58 71.83
C GLN A 131 -14.43 15.15 73.12
N LEU A 132 -13.55 14.39 73.81
CA LEU A 132 -12.81 14.87 74.98
C LEU A 132 -11.81 15.99 74.65
N GLN A 133 -11.12 15.93 73.50
CA GLN A 133 -10.25 17.02 73.05
C GLN A 133 -11.05 18.30 72.77
N ASP A 134 -12.22 18.20 72.16
CA ASP A 134 -13.05 19.38 71.86
C ASP A 134 -13.74 19.94 73.13
N GLN A 135 -14.13 19.11 74.09
CA GLN A 135 -14.53 19.58 75.42
C GLN A 135 -13.37 20.30 76.13
N LYS A 136 -12.14 19.78 76.06
CA LYS A 136 -10.95 20.44 76.61
C LYS A 136 -10.71 21.80 75.94
N ARG A 137 -10.81 21.89 74.61
CA ARG A 137 -10.72 23.16 73.85
C ARG A 137 -11.81 24.16 74.25
N GLN A 138 -13.04 23.70 74.51
CA GLN A 138 -14.12 24.57 75.01
C GLN A 138 -13.85 25.09 76.44
N LEU A 139 -13.30 24.25 77.32
CA LEU A 139 -12.88 24.66 78.68
C LEU A 139 -11.70 25.65 78.64
N GLU A 140 -10.72 25.45 77.76
CA GLU A 140 -9.62 26.39 77.55
C GLU A 140 -10.10 27.72 76.97
N LYS A 141 -11.06 27.72 76.02
CA LYS A 141 -11.74 28.94 75.56
C LYS A 141 -12.47 29.65 76.70
N ARG A 142 -13.22 28.93 77.55
CA ARG A 142 -13.89 29.50 78.74
C ARG A 142 -12.92 30.08 79.78
N ARG A 143 -11.73 29.52 79.93
CA ARG A 143 -10.67 30.11 80.77
C ARG A 143 -10.09 31.38 80.15
N LYS A 144 -9.80 31.37 78.85
CA LYS A 144 -9.28 32.54 78.12
C LYS A 144 -10.29 33.68 77.97
N SER A 145 -11.60 33.41 78.09
CA SER A 145 -12.64 34.46 78.19
C SER A 145 -12.88 34.98 79.61
N SER A 146 -12.08 34.57 80.60
CA SER A 146 -12.21 34.99 82.01
C SER A 146 -11.04 35.86 82.50
N ASP A 147 -10.07 36.17 81.63
CA ASP A 147 -8.78 36.76 82.01
C ASP A 147 -8.50 38.02 81.19
N GLY A 148 -8.95 39.17 81.71
CA GLY A 148 -8.94 40.45 80.99
C GLY A 148 -9.59 41.59 81.78
N GLY A 149 -8.98 42.01 82.90
CA GLY A 149 -9.64 42.88 83.87
C GLY A 149 -8.74 43.66 84.85
N SER A 150 -7.68 44.31 84.34
CA SER A 150 -6.96 45.47 84.93
C SER A 150 -6.91 45.71 86.46
N LYS A 151 -5.67 45.76 86.97
CA LYS A 151 -5.14 46.57 88.09
C LYS A 151 -5.44 46.14 89.55
N ALA A 152 -4.36 46.21 90.34
CA ALA A 152 -4.29 46.12 91.81
C ALA A 152 -4.95 47.36 92.48
N PRO A 153 -5.23 47.42 93.82
CA PRO A 153 -4.40 46.85 94.89
C PRO A 153 -5.10 46.34 96.18
N VAL A 154 -4.26 46.08 97.19
CA VAL A 154 -4.55 45.87 98.64
C VAL A 154 -4.91 44.43 99.07
N ASN A 155 -4.30 44.05 100.20
CA ASN A 155 -4.36 42.76 100.89
C ASN A 155 -5.53 42.76 101.90
N PRO A 156 -6.21 41.62 102.16
CA PRO A 156 -5.82 40.91 103.38
C PRO A 156 -5.87 39.36 103.30
N ARG A 157 -4.70 38.76 103.56
CA ARG A 157 -4.54 37.38 104.07
C ARG A 157 -5.41 37.12 105.31
N GLY A 158 -5.73 35.85 105.55
CA GLY A 158 -6.08 35.35 106.88
C GLY A 158 -7.30 34.42 106.89
N LEU A 159 -8.48 35.03 107.00
CA LEU A 159 -9.67 34.38 107.56
C LEU A 159 -10.16 33.14 106.80
N ALA A 160 -10.14 33.14 105.46
CA ALA A 160 -10.67 32.04 104.66
C ALA A 160 -9.89 30.70 104.79
N VAL A 161 -8.60 30.76 105.11
CA VAL A 161 -7.76 29.55 105.30
C VAL A 161 -7.90 29.02 106.73
N GLU A 162 -7.96 29.92 107.72
CA GLU A 162 -8.09 29.54 109.12
C GLU A 162 -9.47 28.95 109.45
N GLN A 163 -10.54 29.46 108.84
CA GLN A 163 -11.88 28.89 108.96
C GLN A 163 -11.93 27.45 108.41
N LYS A 164 -11.20 27.18 107.32
CA LYS A 164 -11.05 25.83 106.73
C LYS A 164 -10.21 24.89 107.61
N LYS A 165 -9.27 25.42 108.41
CA LYS A 165 -8.48 24.65 109.38
C LYS A 165 -9.27 24.34 110.67
N ARG A 166 -10.10 25.27 111.17
CA ARG A 166 -11.01 25.01 112.30
C ARG A 166 -12.08 23.96 111.96
N ALA A 167 -12.64 24.00 110.75
CA ALA A 167 -13.60 22.98 110.30
C ALA A 167 -13.01 21.56 110.33
N ALA A 168 -11.74 21.39 109.94
CA ALA A 168 -11.05 20.10 110.05
C ALA A 168 -10.77 19.66 111.50
N GLN A 169 -10.51 20.61 112.41
CA GLN A 169 -10.23 20.31 113.82
C GLN A 169 -11.50 19.98 114.64
N MET A 170 -12.67 20.49 114.24
CA MET A 170 -13.96 20.15 114.87
C MET A 170 -14.48 18.75 114.54
N MET A 171 -13.91 18.06 113.55
CA MET A 171 -14.32 16.71 113.12
C MET A 171 -13.58 15.57 113.81
N LEU A 172 -12.67 15.87 114.75
CA LEU A 172 -11.89 14.88 115.53
C LEU A 172 -12.09 15.05 117.04
N GLY A 173 -13.36 15.23 117.46
CA GLY A 173 -13.75 15.30 118.87
C GLY A 173 -14.54 14.07 119.33
N THR A 174 -13.88 13.15 120.03
CA THR A 174 -14.55 12.13 120.88
C THR A 174 -14.26 12.42 122.36
N PRO A 175 -15.17 12.10 123.30
CA PRO A 175 -15.21 12.79 124.60
C PRO A 175 -14.60 11.98 125.77
N ALA A 176 -13.85 12.66 126.65
CA ALA A 176 -13.54 12.19 128.00
C ALA A 176 -13.16 13.34 128.96
N THR A 177 -13.50 13.16 130.25
CA THR A 177 -12.93 13.83 131.46
C THR A 177 -12.63 15.35 131.41
N GLY A 178 -13.61 16.16 131.84
CA GLY A 178 -13.40 17.57 132.16
C GLY A 178 -12.86 17.84 133.57
N ALA A 179 -11.90 18.76 133.69
CA ALA A 179 -11.51 19.42 134.95
C ALA A 179 -11.02 20.83 134.61
N SER A 180 -11.45 21.85 135.37
CA SER A 180 -11.18 23.26 135.02
C SER A 180 -9.71 23.64 135.21
N LEU A 181 -9.17 24.47 134.31
CA LEU A 181 -7.78 24.96 134.35
C LEU A 181 -7.43 25.66 135.69
N GLY A 182 -8.41 26.26 136.37
CA GLY A 182 -8.21 26.86 137.69
C GLY A 182 -7.85 25.83 138.77
N GLN A 183 -8.56 24.69 138.82
CA GLN A 183 -8.28 23.63 139.80
C GLN A 183 -6.90 23.01 139.59
N LYS A 184 -6.49 22.81 138.33
CA LYS A 184 -5.15 22.33 137.98
C LYS A 184 -4.03 23.26 138.47
N ARG A 185 -4.32 24.54 138.74
CA ARG A 185 -3.34 25.51 139.25
C ARG A 185 -3.13 25.40 140.76
N GLU A 186 -4.21 25.37 141.54
CA GLU A 186 -4.10 25.11 142.99
C GLU A 186 -3.47 23.74 143.30
N GLU A 187 -3.79 22.72 142.49
CA GLU A 187 -3.20 21.39 142.63
C GLU A 187 -1.69 21.43 142.38
N LEU A 188 -1.23 22.27 141.44
CA LEU A 188 0.18 22.52 141.15
C LEU A 188 0.88 23.21 142.33
N ASP A 189 0.28 24.24 142.91
CA ASP A 189 0.85 24.96 144.06
C ASP A 189 0.94 24.06 145.31
N ARG A 190 -0.08 23.21 145.55
CA ARG A 190 -0.05 22.17 146.60
C ARG A 190 1.04 21.13 146.35
N LYS A 191 1.25 20.71 145.09
CA LYS A 191 2.33 19.80 144.69
C LYS A 191 3.71 20.43 144.86
N LEU A 192 3.89 21.69 144.47
CA LEU A 192 5.12 22.46 144.70
C LEU A 192 5.46 22.56 146.19
N SER A 193 4.48 22.90 147.04
CA SER A 193 4.69 23.00 148.49
C SER A 193 5.04 21.66 149.14
N LYS A 194 4.49 20.53 148.66
CA LYS A 194 4.93 19.19 149.08
C LYS A 194 6.37 18.91 148.64
N ALA A 195 6.67 19.08 147.35
CA ALA A 195 8.00 18.82 146.79
C ALA A 195 9.10 19.67 147.44
N GLU A 196 8.78 20.91 147.86
CA GLU A 196 9.75 21.76 148.57
C GLU A 196 10.02 21.31 150.01
N LYS A 197 9.01 20.75 150.70
CA LYS A 197 9.21 20.09 152.02
C LYS A 197 10.02 18.81 151.88
N GLU A 198 9.74 17.99 150.87
CA GLU A 198 10.55 16.82 150.52
C GLU A 198 12.00 17.21 150.23
N LYS A 199 12.23 18.19 149.36
CA LYS A 199 13.58 18.69 149.04
C LYS A 199 14.36 19.08 150.30
N LYS A 200 13.71 19.67 151.30
CA LYS A 200 14.30 20.01 152.60
C LYS A 200 14.62 18.76 153.44
N LYS A 201 13.76 17.72 153.42
CA LYS A 201 14.01 16.38 154.01
C LYS A 201 15.26 15.74 153.41
N TYR A 202 15.33 15.65 152.08
CA TYR A 202 16.47 15.10 151.34
C TYR A 202 17.77 15.90 151.56
N GLN A 203 17.72 17.24 151.51
CA GLN A 203 18.90 18.08 151.78
C GLN A 203 19.44 17.93 153.21
N LEU A 204 18.58 17.64 154.20
CA LEU A 204 19.04 17.41 155.57
C LEU A 204 19.76 16.06 155.71
N ALA A 205 19.20 15.01 155.10
CA ALA A 205 19.82 13.67 155.11
C ALA A 205 21.11 13.61 154.29
N ALA A 206 21.13 14.22 153.10
CA ALA A 206 22.33 14.33 152.27
C ALA A 206 23.50 14.97 153.04
N LYS A 207 23.25 16.02 153.82
CA LYS A 207 24.26 16.66 154.68
C LYS A 207 24.76 15.78 155.84
N ARG A 208 23.97 14.81 156.32
CA ARG A 208 24.44 13.83 157.31
C ARG A 208 25.36 12.80 156.66
N ILE A 209 24.96 12.27 155.51
CA ILE A 209 25.75 11.33 154.72
C ILE A 209 27.07 12.00 154.29
N GLU A 210 27.03 13.25 153.80
CA GLU A 210 28.20 14.05 153.46
C GLU A 210 29.14 14.25 154.66
N LYS A 211 28.60 14.58 155.85
CA LYS A 211 29.39 14.66 157.09
C LYS A 211 30.01 13.32 157.49
N ALA A 212 29.27 12.21 157.37
CA ALA A 212 29.76 10.87 157.68
C ALA A 212 30.83 10.39 156.67
N LEU A 213 30.69 10.75 155.40
CA LEU A 213 31.70 10.52 154.36
C LEU A 213 32.98 11.32 154.62
N VAL A 214 32.87 12.59 155.06
CA VAL A 214 34.04 13.38 155.47
C VAL A 214 34.70 12.81 156.72
N GLU A 215 33.94 12.33 157.73
CA GLU A 215 34.51 11.60 158.87
C GLU A 215 35.26 10.33 158.42
N LEU A 216 34.67 9.54 157.52
CA LEU A 216 35.32 8.35 156.95
C LEU A 216 36.61 8.71 156.19
N GLN A 217 36.56 9.76 155.36
CA GLN A 217 37.71 10.22 154.58
C GLN A 217 38.84 10.74 155.48
N VAL A 218 38.52 11.39 156.61
CA VAL A 218 39.53 11.76 157.61
C VAL A 218 40.19 10.51 158.19
N PHE A 219 39.43 9.50 158.63
CA PHE A 219 40.03 8.26 159.15
C PHE A 219 40.86 7.49 158.09
N GLN A 220 40.47 7.56 156.81
CA GLN A 220 41.24 6.96 155.71
C GLN A 220 42.54 7.72 155.44
N ASN A 221 42.53 9.06 155.48
CA ASN A 221 43.75 9.86 155.35
C ASN A 221 44.69 9.66 156.55
N ASP A 222 44.17 9.69 157.79
CA ASP A 222 44.88 9.39 159.04
C ASP A 222 45.59 8.02 159.02
N ARG A 223 44.99 7.06 158.33
CA ARG A 223 45.55 5.72 158.10
C ARG A 223 46.62 5.73 157.02
N MET A 224 46.40 6.44 155.91
CA MET A 224 47.35 6.53 154.79
C MET A 224 48.64 7.26 155.15
N ASP A 225 48.58 8.36 155.92
CA ASP A 225 49.78 9.11 156.34
C ASP A 225 50.74 8.24 157.18
N LYS A 226 50.22 7.25 157.91
CA LYS A 226 51.05 6.29 158.67
C LYS A 226 51.70 5.19 157.82
N PHE A 227 51.34 5.06 156.54
CA PHE A 227 52.00 4.14 155.60
C PHE A 227 53.07 4.84 154.74
N LEU A 228 53.31 6.14 154.93
CA LEU A 228 54.42 6.87 154.32
C LEU A 228 55.64 6.86 155.26
N PRO A 229 56.76 6.19 154.90
CA PRO A 229 57.89 6.04 155.80
C PRO A 229 58.73 7.32 155.92
N SER A 230 59.03 7.70 157.17
CA SER A 230 60.11 8.64 157.51
C SER A 230 61.05 7.94 158.50
N ASP A 231 62.36 8.08 158.30
CA ASP A 231 63.37 7.41 159.13
C ASP A 231 63.30 7.84 160.61
N GLY A 232 63.38 6.87 161.54
CA GLY A 232 63.68 7.20 162.96
C GLY A 232 63.00 6.38 164.07
N VAL A 233 63.27 5.06 164.14
CA VAL A 233 63.38 4.27 165.40
C VAL A 233 62.21 4.24 166.42
N SER A 234 61.82 3.00 166.77
CA SER A 234 61.14 2.53 167.99
C SER A 234 59.61 2.57 168.14
N ASN A 235 59.06 1.36 168.27
CA ASN A 235 58.04 0.89 169.22
C ASN A 235 56.76 1.73 169.48
N GLN A 236 55.65 1.36 168.82
CA GLN A 236 54.36 1.11 169.50
C GLN A 236 53.35 0.42 168.57
N GLU A 237 53.09 -0.88 168.76
CA GLU A 237 52.16 -1.66 167.91
C GLU A 237 50.67 -1.44 168.26
N GLU A 238 50.36 -0.88 169.44
CA GLU A 238 48.99 -0.73 169.96
C GLU A 238 48.14 0.36 169.27
N VAL A 239 48.73 1.20 168.41
CA VAL A 239 48.03 2.36 167.80
C VAL A 239 47.23 1.97 166.54
N GLY A 240 47.47 0.80 165.95
CA GLY A 240 46.89 0.40 164.66
C GLY A 240 45.41 0.03 164.69
N GLU A 241 45.02 -0.91 165.57
CA GLU A 241 43.65 -1.45 165.60
C GLU A 241 42.59 -0.37 165.90
N PHE A 242 42.91 0.56 166.79
CA PHE A 242 41.96 1.59 167.23
C PHE A 242 41.54 2.54 166.10
N GLN A 243 42.42 2.80 165.12
CA GLN A 243 42.06 3.60 163.93
C GLN A 243 41.22 2.80 162.92
N VAL A 244 41.53 1.52 162.67
CA VAL A 244 40.72 0.68 161.76
C VAL A 244 39.31 0.47 162.30
N LEU A 245 39.15 0.29 163.62
CA LEU A 245 37.85 0.22 164.29
C LEU A 245 37.08 1.55 164.26
N ASN A 246 37.72 2.68 163.96
CA ASN A 246 37.07 3.97 163.78
C ASN A 246 36.70 4.22 162.30
N GLU A 247 37.56 3.83 161.36
CA GLU A 247 37.26 3.80 159.92
C GLU A 247 36.02 2.92 159.65
N GLN A 248 36.01 1.67 160.15
CA GLN A 248 34.89 0.76 159.98
C GLN A 248 33.59 1.31 160.61
N ARG A 249 33.66 1.97 161.78
CA ARG A 249 32.49 2.61 162.39
C ARG A 249 32.02 3.85 161.64
N ALA A 250 32.90 4.57 160.93
CA ALA A 250 32.50 5.65 160.04
C ALA A 250 31.82 5.10 158.76
N TYR A 251 32.36 4.04 158.17
CA TYR A 251 31.75 3.36 157.02
C TYR A 251 30.38 2.76 157.34
N ILE A 252 30.24 2.12 158.51
CA ILE A 252 28.94 1.66 159.02
C ILE A 252 27.97 2.83 159.15
N ARG A 253 28.37 3.96 159.76
CA ARG A 253 27.49 5.16 159.84
C ARG A 253 27.08 5.73 158.48
N VAL A 254 27.95 5.70 157.47
CA VAL A 254 27.61 6.09 156.09
C VAL A 254 26.53 5.17 155.52
N LEU A 255 26.67 3.85 155.70
CA LEU A 255 25.65 2.89 155.26
C LEU A 255 24.36 3.00 156.07
N GLU A 256 24.43 3.22 157.39
CA GLU A 256 23.26 3.42 158.26
C GLU A 256 22.46 4.66 157.86
N GLU A 257 23.08 5.84 157.67
CA GLU A 257 22.37 7.05 157.21
C GLU A 257 21.85 6.90 155.76
N ALA A 258 22.53 6.15 154.88
CA ALA A 258 22.05 5.86 153.53
C ALA A 258 20.86 4.88 153.51
N VAL A 259 20.88 3.84 154.37
CA VAL A 259 19.76 2.91 154.56
C VAL A 259 18.60 3.60 155.27
N HIS A 260 18.85 4.44 156.26
CA HIS A 260 17.82 5.29 156.87
C HIS A 260 17.20 6.24 155.86
N LEU A 261 17.99 6.84 154.96
CA LEU A 261 17.45 7.63 153.85
C LEU A 261 16.54 6.77 152.95
N LYS A 262 16.95 5.56 152.55
CA LYS A 262 16.09 4.72 151.71
C LYS A 262 14.87 4.12 152.42
N ALA A 263 14.94 3.76 153.69
CA ALA A 263 13.75 3.43 154.47
C ALA A 263 12.79 4.65 154.54
N THR A 264 13.35 5.85 154.68
CA THR A 264 12.64 7.14 154.70
C THR A 264 12.02 7.53 153.35
N ASP A 265 12.45 6.94 152.23
CA ASP A 265 11.86 7.07 150.90
C ASP A 265 10.70 6.08 150.68
N PHE A 266 10.84 4.84 151.17
CA PHE A 266 9.82 3.79 151.05
C PHE A 266 8.73 3.83 152.14
N GLU A 267 8.76 4.87 153.00
CA GLU A 267 7.94 5.00 154.22
C GLU A 267 8.05 3.80 155.20
N VAL A 268 9.13 3.01 155.05
CA VAL A 268 9.45 1.82 155.84
C VAL A 268 9.86 2.23 157.26
N THR A 269 9.21 1.63 158.25
CA THR A 269 9.42 1.89 159.68
C THR A 269 10.04 0.71 160.42
N GLY A 270 10.02 -0.49 159.85
CA GLY A 270 10.64 -1.71 160.39
C GLY A 270 11.67 -2.34 159.45
N HIS A 271 12.65 -3.07 160.01
CA HIS A 271 13.70 -3.71 159.22
C HIS A 271 13.18 -4.82 158.28
N GLU A 272 12.09 -5.49 158.66
CA GLU A 272 11.50 -6.60 157.90
C GLU A 272 10.89 -6.15 156.57
N GLU A 273 10.23 -4.98 156.55
CA GLU A 273 9.57 -4.41 155.37
C GLU A 273 10.59 -4.15 154.23
N LEU A 274 11.80 -3.70 154.58
CA LEU A 274 12.89 -3.44 153.63
C LEU A 274 13.36 -4.73 152.94
N LEU A 275 13.40 -5.86 153.64
CA LEU A 275 13.85 -7.15 153.09
C LEU A 275 12.85 -7.72 152.07
N VAL A 276 11.55 -7.50 152.27
CA VAL A 276 10.51 -7.91 151.31
C VAL A 276 10.65 -7.11 150.01
N VAL A 277 10.74 -5.79 150.09
CA VAL A 277 10.89 -4.92 148.91
C VAL A 277 12.16 -5.26 148.11
N LEU A 278 13.27 -5.59 148.78
CA LEU A 278 14.50 -6.03 148.11
C LEU A 278 14.35 -7.39 147.40
N ALA A 279 13.55 -8.31 147.95
CA ALA A 279 13.28 -9.60 147.33
C ALA A 279 12.37 -9.46 146.09
N GLU A 280 11.32 -8.65 146.17
CA GLU A 280 10.41 -8.36 145.06
C GLU A 280 11.14 -7.68 143.90
N LEU A 281 11.91 -6.62 144.17
CA LEU A 281 12.72 -5.93 143.15
C LEU A 281 13.67 -6.89 142.43
N ARG A 282 14.32 -7.81 143.16
CA ARG A 282 15.21 -8.82 142.57
C ARG A 282 14.46 -9.78 141.64
N HIS A 283 13.23 -10.17 141.97
CA HIS A 283 12.40 -11.01 141.11
C HIS A 283 12.00 -10.27 139.83
N THR A 284 11.55 -9.02 139.93
CA THR A 284 11.17 -8.20 138.77
C THR A 284 12.35 -7.96 137.82
N ILE A 285 13.56 -7.73 138.34
CA ILE A 285 14.78 -7.60 137.52
C ILE A 285 15.03 -8.88 136.71
N TYR A 286 14.97 -10.05 137.36
CA TYR A 286 15.19 -11.34 136.68
C TYR A 286 14.17 -11.63 135.56
N GLU A 287 12.90 -11.24 135.75
CA GLU A 287 11.89 -11.37 134.68
C GLU A 287 12.15 -10.41 133.51
N GLN A 288 12.62 -9.20 133.79
CA GLN A 288 13.00 -8.23 132.76
C GLN A 288 14.26 -8.65 131.99
N GLU A 289 15.27 -9.19 132.67
CA GLU A 289 16.46 -9.77 132.04
C GLU A 289 16.09 -10.93 131.09
N LYS A 290 15.20 -11.83 131.53
CA LYS A 290 14.68 -12.94 130.71
C LYS A 290 13.88 -12.46 129.48
N ASP A 291 13.01 -11.47 129.65
CA ASP A 291 12.24 -10.86 128.54
C ASP A 291 13.16 -10.16 127.52
N VAL A 292 14.22 -9.48 127.97
CA VAL A 292 15.25 -8.88 127.12
C VAL A 292 16.05 -9.96 126.37
N GLU A 293 16.43 -11.06 127.02
CA GLU A 293 17.08 -12.19 126.35
C GLU A 293 16.18 -12.82 125.27
N GLU A 294 14.91 -13.09 125.58
CA GLU A 294 13.96 -13.68 124.62
C GLU A 294 13.74 -12.74 123.42
N LYS A 295 13.60 -11.43 123.65
CA LYS A 295 13.53 -10.42 122.58
C LYS A 295 14.82 -10.31 121.79
N SER A 296 15.99 -10.42 122.42
CA SER A 296 17.29 -10.41 121.73
C SER A 296 17.45 -11.62 120.80
N ARG A 297 17.02 -12.81 121.25
CA ARG A 297 17.02 -14.03 120.43
C ARG A 297 16.05 -13.90 119.24
N LEU A 298 14.85 -13.34 119.46
CA LEU A 298 13.87 -13.07 118.40
C LEU A 298 14.38 -12.04 117.38
N LEU A 299 14.99 -10.93 117.84
CA LEU A 299 15.60 -9.92 116.96
C LEU A 299 16.74 -10.52 116.12
N THR A 300 17.60 -11.35 116.72
CA THR A 300 18.68 -12.04 116.00
C THR A 300 18.12 -12.99 114.93
N SER A 301 17.04 -13.70 115.24
CA SER A 301 16.35 -14.57 114.28
C SER A 301 15.71 -13.78 113.13
N LEU A 302 15.04 -12.67 113.43
CA LEU A 302 14.43 -11.78 112.43
C LEU A 302 15.48 -11.10 111.55
N GLN A 303 16.62 -10.67 112.11
CA GLN A 303 17.74 -10.14 111.33
C GLN A 303 18.30 -11.21 110.39
N SER A 304 18.52 -12.44 110.88
CA SER A 304 18.98 -13.55 110.02
C SER A 304 17.98 -13.93 108.92
N GLN A 305 16.67 -13.71 109.13
CA GLN A 305 15.65 -13.90 108.09
C GLN A 305 15.66 -12.74 107.08
N LEU A 306 15.80 -11.50 107.54
CA LEU A 306 15.93 -10.31 106.68
C LEU A 306 17.19 -10.41 105.80
N ASP A 307 18.34 -10.70 106.40
CA ASP A 307 19.62 -10.92 105.71
C ASP A 307 19.56 -12.05 104.68
N GLN A 308 18.64 -13.02 104.84
CA GLN A 308 18.45 -14.11 103.88
C GLN A 308 17.48 -13.69 102.77
N GLU A 309 16.39 -12.98 103.08
CA GLU A 309 15.46 -12.46 102.08
C GLU A 309 16.07 -11.35 101.22
N GLU A 310 16.95 -10.51 101.75
CA GLU A 310 17.72 -9.55 100.94
C GLU A 310 18.62 -10.26 99.91
N LYS A 311 19.28 -11.36 100.31
CA LYS A 311 20.07 -12.21 99.40
C LYS A 311 19.18 -12.92 98.36
N ASN A 312 18.05 -13.48 98.78
CA ASN A 312 17.08 -14.13 97.89
C ASN A 312 16.52 -13.13 96.86
N HIS A 313 16.17 -11.91 97.30
CA HIS A 313 15.70 -10.83 96.44
C HIS A 313 16.80 -10.33 95.48
N PHE A 314 18.05 -10.20 95.94
CA PHE A 314 19.18 -9.83 95.08
C PHE A 314 19.41 -10.87 93.97
N ALA A 315 19.50 -12.16 94.31
CA ALA A 315 19.65 -13.24 93.33
C ALA A 315 18.46 -13.31 92.35
N THR A 316 17.23 -13.10 92.84
CA THR A 316 16.04 -13.02 91.98
C THR A 316 16.10 -11.83 91.02
N LYS A 317 16.59 -10.67 91.49
CA LYS A 317 16.78 -9.47 90.66
C LYS A 317 17.84 -9.68 89.58
N GLU A 318 18.96 -10.34 89.89
CA GLU A 318 19.96 -10.71 88.88
C GLU A 318 19.39 -11.67 87.83
N LEU A 319 18.66 -12.71 88.25
CA LEU A 319 17.98 -13.63 87.34
C LEU A 319 17.01 -12.90 86.41
N LEU A 320 16.20 -11.95 86.93
CA LEU A 320 15.32 -11.11 86.12
C LEU A 320 16.08 -10.26 85.11
N VAL A 321 17.22 -9.65 85.49
CA VAL A 321 18.06 -8.88 84.55
C VAL A 321 18.64 -9.76 83.45
N THR A 322 19.10 -10.98 83.77
CA THR A 322 19.58 -11.91 82.72
C THR A 322 18.47 -12.40 81.80
N ALA A 323 17.25 -12.58 82.32
CA ALA A 323 16.08 -12.95 81.53
C ALA A 323 15.61 -11.80 80.61
N GLU A 324 15.59 -10.57 81.12
CA GLU A 324 15.32 -9.37 80.31
C GLU A 324 16.32 -9.20 79.17
N ASN A 325 17.62 -9.39 79.45
CA ASN A 325 18.65 -9.20 78.43
C ASN A 325 18.54 -10.27 77.34
N ARG A 326 18.38 -11.55 77.71
CA ARG A 326 18.05 -12.62 76.74
C ARG A 326 16.80 -12.31 75.92
N GLN A 327 15.78 -11.68 76.51
CA GLN A 327 14.56 -11.28 75.77
C GLN A 327 14.85 -10.12 74.79
N LYS A 328 15.72 -9.18 75.14
CA LYS A 328 16.16 -8.09 74.25
C LYS A 328 16.99 -8.64 73.09
N ASP A 329 17.89 -9.57 73.36
CA ASP A 329 18.74 -10.24 72.37
C ASP A 329 17.90 -11.07 71.38
N LEU A 330 16.95 -11.86 71.87
CA LEU A 330 15.99 -12.60 71.04
C LEU A 330 15.13 -11.67 70.18
N LYS A 331 14.62 -10.56 70.74
CA LYS A 331 13.87 -9.55 69.98
C LYS A 331 14.71 -8.92 68.86
N LYS A 332 15.99 -8.61 69.14
CA LYS A 332 16.92 -8.08 68.14
C LYS A 332 17.16 -9.09 67.02
N SER A 333 17.42 -10.36 67.36
CA SER A 333 17.58 -11.44 66.38
C SER A 333 16.35 -11.63 65.49
N PHE A 334 15.13 -11.55 66.04
CA PHE A 334 13.91 -11.65 65.25
C PHE A 334 13.66 -10.41 64.37
N CYS A 335 14.04 -9.20 64.80
CA CYS A 335 14.01 -8.02 63.93
C CYS A 335 14.99 -8.18 62.76
N GLU A 336 16.22 -8.63 63.01
CA GLU A 336 17.25 -8.85 61.98
C GLU A 336 16.84 -9.95 60.98
N GLU A 337 16.17 -11.01 61.45
CA GLU A 337 15.57 -12.05 60.60
C GLU A 337 14.38 -11.51 59.77
N ILE A 338 13.49 -10.70 60.35
CA ILE A 338 12.37 -10.07 59.64
C ILE A 338 12.88 -9.08 58.58
N ASP A 339 13.89 -8.27 58.89
CA ASP A 339 14.46 -7.29 57.95
C ASP A 339 15.16 -7.99 56.77
N THR A 340 15.91 -9.07 57.02
CA THR A 340 16.54 -9.86 55.95
C THR A 340 15.53 -10.63 55.10
N LEU A 341 14.49 -11.22 55.69
CA LEU A 341 13.37 -11.80 54.94
C LEU A 341 12.59 -10.75 54.14
N GLY A 342 12.43 -9.53 54.69
CA GLY A 342 11.84 -8.38 54.00
C GLY A 342 12.65 -7.96 52.77
N GLN A 343 13.97 -7.84 52.91
CA GLN A 343 14.89 -7.56 51.80
C GLN A 343 14.79 -8.62 50.71
N GLN A 344 14.93 -9.91 51.05
CA GLN A 344 14.77 -11.02 50.11
C GLN A 344 13.41 -11.00 49.40
N LEU A 345 12.32 -10.70 50.12
CA LEU A 345 11.00 -10.58 49.52
C LEU A 345 10.92 -9.39 48.55
N THR A 346 11.56 -8.26 48.84
CA THR A 346 11.62 -7.12 47.89
C THR A 346 12.44 -7.45 46.65
N GLU A 347 13.60 -8.10 46.78
CA GLU A 347 14.42 -8.57 45.66
C GLU A 347 13.65 -9.56 44.78
N LYS A 348 13.01 -10.57 45.38
CA LYS A 348 12.19 -11.55 44.64
C LYS A 348 11.03 -10.88 43.92
N ASN A 349 10.37 -9.88 44.52
CA ASN A 349 9.30 -9.12 43.87
C ASN A 349 9.80 -8.17 42.76
N GLN A 350 11.05 -7.71 42.80
CA GLN A 350 11.67 -6.97 41.69
C GLN A 350 12.00 -7.92 40.53
N LEU A 351 12.64 -9.06 40.81
CA LEU A 351 12.94 -10.10 39.82
C LEU A 351 11.67 -10.65 39.15
N LEU A 352 10.57 -10.80 39.91
CA LEU A 352 9.28 -11.25 39.37
C LEU A 352 8.71 -10.21 38.39
N ARG A 353 8.73 -8.91 38.74
CA ARG A 353 8.31 -7.83 37.83
C ARG A 353 9.17 -7.73 36.57
N GLN A 354 10.50 -7.86 36.69
CA GLN A 354 11.40 -7.90 35.53
C GLN A 354 11.08 -9.09 34.62
N LEU A 355 10.74 -10.25 35.20
CA LEU A 355 10.31 -11.43 34.44
C LEU A 355 8.94 -11.23 33.78
N GLU A 356 7.99 -10.55 34.44
CA GLU A 356 6.70 -10.17 33.87
C GLU A 356 6.87 -9.18 32.71
N GLU A 357 7.69 -8.14 32.86
CA GLU A 357 8.01 -7.16 31.81
C GLU A 357 8.60 -7.87 30.59
N VAL A 358 9.67 -8.66 30.77
CA VAL A 358 10.28 -9.48 29.70
C VAL A 358 9.29 -10.48 29.12
N SER A 359 8.37 -11.05 29.91
CA SER A 359 7.31 -11.91 29.40
C SER A 359 6.27 -11.16 28.55
N THR A 360 6.00 -9.88 28.84
CA THR A 360 5.12 -9.06 27.99
C THR A 360 5.80 -8.64 26.71
N ASP A 361 7.09 -8.30 26.72
CA ASP A 361 7.84 -7.93 25.51
C ASP A 361 8.15 -9.12 24.60
N THR A 362 8.41 -10.30 25.17
CA THR A 362 8.51 -11.54 24.37
C THR A 362 7.16 -11.97 23.80
N GLN A 363 6.04 -11.69 24.47
CA GLN A 363 4.70 -11.88 23.91
C GLN A 363 4.39 -10.86 22.79
N ARG A 364 4.67 -9.56 22.99
CA ARG A 364 4.49 -8.51 21.97
C ARG A 364 5.31 -8.77 20.71
N THR A 365 6.58 -9.16 20.87
CA THR A 365 7.45 -9.47 19.72
C THR A 365 7.02 -10.75 19.02
N ARG A 366 6.50 -11.76 19.74
CA ARG A 366 5.83 -12.92 19.14
C ARG A 366 4.62 -12.52 18.31
N GLU A 367 3.71 -11.71 18.86
CA GLU A 367 2.49 -11.24 18.17
C GLU A 367 2.85 -10.48 16.88
N ALA A 368 3.83 -9.56 16.94
CA ALA A 368 4.32 -8.84 15.77
C ALA A 368 4.98 -9.73 14.71
N LEU A 369 5.63 -10.84 15.12
CA LEU A 369 6.15 -11.85 14.19
C LEU A 369 5.04 -12.71 13.56
N GLU A 370 3.98 -13.00 14.32
CA GLU A 370 2.82 -13.77 13.85
C GLU A 370 1.99 -12.94 12.84
N ASP A 371 1.75 -11.65 13.11
CA ASP A 371 1.17 -10.71 12.14
C ASP A 371 2.03 -10.59 10.87
N ARG A 372 3.36 -10.55 11.02
CA ARG A 372 4.29 -10.49 9.88
C ARG A 372 4.28 -11.78 9.05
N LEU A 373 4.11 -12.95 9.68
CA LEU A 373 3.91 -14.24 9.00
C LEU A 373 2.57 -14.26 8.22
N VAL A 374 1.51 -13.74 8.82
CA VAL A 374 0.18 -13.60 8.19
C VAL A 374 0.23 -12.62 7.01
N ALA A 375 0.99 -11.53 7.11
CA ALA A 375 1.22 -10.61 6.01
C ALA A 375 2.04 -11.26 4.87
N ALA A 376 3.11 -11.99 5.21
CA ALA A 376 3.96 -12.67 4.23
C ALA A 376 3.21 -13.79 3.47
N THR A 377 2.37 -14.57 4.15
CA THR A 377 1.56 -15.63 3.50
C THR A 377 0.42 -15.06 2.64
N LYS A 378 -0.16 -13.91 3.00
CA LYS A 378 -1.06 -13.14 2.12
C LYS A 378 -0.33 -12.61 0.87
N ALA A 379 0.90 -12.10 1.02
CA ALA A 379 1.70 -11.65 -0.12
C ALA A 379 2.11 -12.83 -1.03
N GLN A 380 2.51 -13.96 -0.46
CA GLN A 380 2.82 -15.19 -1.21
C GLN A 380 1.61 -15.69 -2.01
N SER A 381 0.44 -15.85 -1.37
CA SER A 381 -0.75 -16.35 -2.08
C SER A 381 -1.24 -15.41 -3.19
N LEU A 382 -1.04 -14.09 -3.04
CA LEU A 382 -1.31 -13.12 -4.09
C LEU A 382 -0.30 -13.24 -5.25
N ALA A 383 0.99 -13.44 -4.97
CA ALA A 383 2.01 -13.68 -5.99
C ALA A 383 1.81 -15.02 -6.72
N GLU A 384 1.38 -16.07 -6.03
CA GLU A 384 1.01 -17.36 -6.62
C GLU A 384 -0.21 -17.24 -7.54
N ALA A 385 -1.21 -16.43 -7.18
CA ALA A 385 -2.36 -16.13 -8.04
C ALA A 385 -1.92 -15.39 -9.32
N GLN A 386 -1.10 -14.34 -9.18
CA GLN A 386 -0.53 -13.58 -10.31
C GLN A 386 0.33 -14.46 -11.22
N LEU A 387 1.16 -15.35 -10.65
CA LEU A 387 1.94 -16.32 -11.41
C LEU A 387 1.01 -17.28 -12.18
N GLY A 388 -0.14 -17.66 -11.61
CA GLY A 388 -1.19 -18.42 -12.27
C GLY A 388 -1.87 -17.67 -13.43
N ASP A 389 -2.09 -16.36 -13.30
CA ASP A 389 -2.60 -15.50 -14.39
C ASP A 389 -1.58 -15.37 -15.52
N VAL A 390 -0.32 -15.07 -15.20
CA VAL A 390 0.77 -14.98 -16.18
C VAL A 390 0.99 -16.32 -16.89
N THR A 391 0.95 -17.45 -16.17
CA THR A 391 1.05 -18.78 -16.78
C THR A 391 -0.11 -19.09 -17.74
N ARG A 392 -1.33 -18.60 -17.44
CA ARG A 392 -2.48 -18.70 -18.37
C ARG A 392 -2.31 -17.80 -19.59
N SER A 393 -1.78 -16.59 -19.41
CA SER A 393 -1.47 -15.66 -20.51
C SER A 393 -0.39 -16.22 -21.46
N ILE A 394 0.70 -16.77 -20.91
CA ILE A 394 1.76 -17.42 -21.68
C ILE A 394 1.20 -18.57 -22.54
N LYS A 395 0.38 -19.46 -21.96
CA LYS A 395 -0.24 -20.56 -22.72
C LYS A 395 -1.15 -20.07 -23.83
N ALA A 396 -1.93 -19.01 -23.60
CA ALA A 396 -2.76 -18.40 -24.65
C ALA A 396 -1.90 -17.79 -25.77
N LEU A 397 -0.73 -17.23 -25.45
CA LEU A 397 0.24 -16.74 -26.44
C LEU A 397 0.94 -17.88 -27.19
N GLU A 398 1.25 -19.01 -26.54
CA GLU A 398 1.77 -20.22 -27.19
C GLU A 398 0.74 -20.83 -28.16
N GLU A 399 -0.54 -20.89 -27.78
CA GLU A 399 -1.65 -21.31 -28.63
C GLU A 399 -1.85 -20.35 -29.83
N GLN A 400 -1.73 -19.04 -29.63
CA GLN A 400 -1.75 -18.06 -30.73
C GLN A 400 -0.52 -18.22 -31.65
N PHE A 401 0.68 -18.37 -31.09
CA PHE A 401 1.92 -18.51 -31.86
C PHE A 401 1.92 -19.79 -32.70
N THR A 402 1.44 -20.90 -32.15
CA THR A 402 1.28 -22.16 -32.89
C THR A 402 0.21 -22.03 -33.99
N GLN A 403 -0.91 -21.34 -33.74
CA GLN A 403 -1.94 -21.06 -34.75
C GLN A 403 -1.44 -20.12 -35.87
N VAL A 404 -0.62 -19.12 -35.56
CA VAL A 404 0.04 -18.27 -36.56
C VAL A 404 1.05 -19.09 -37.36
N THR A 405 1.79 -19.99 -36.71
CA THR A 405 2.76 -20.89 -37.36
C THR A 405 2.08 -21.89 -38.32
N THR A 406 0.90 -22.43 -38.00
CA THR A 406 0.14 -23.28 -38.94
C THR A 406 -0.42 -22.46 -40.10
N LYS A 407 -1.06 -21.32 -39.84
CA LYS A 407 -1.55 -20.40 -40.89
C LYS A 407 -0.44 -19.96 -41.84
N TYR A 408 0.77 -19.69 -41.33
CA TYR A 408 1.93 -19.37 -42.16
C TYR A 408 2.34 -20.53 -43.08
N LYS A 409 2.39 -21.76 -42.57
CA LYS A 409 2.68 -22.96 -43.38
C LYS A 409 1.59 -23.22 -44.43
N GLU A 410 0.32 -23.05 -44.08
CA GLU A 410 -0.81 -23.13 -45.01
C GLU A 410 -0.70 -22.10 -46.13
N ALA A 411 -0.41 -20.84 -45.79
CA ALA A 411 -0.18 -19.77 -46.77
C ALA A 411 1.05 -20.04 -47.65
N GLN A 412 2.14 -20.58 -47.09
CA GLN A 412 3.34 -20.97 -47.84
C GLN A 412 3.03 -22.10 -48.85
N HIS A 413 2.27 -23.12 -48.45
CA HIS A 413 1.80 -24.17 -49.35
C HIS A 413 0.85 -23.64 -50.43
N HIS A 414 -0.02 -22.69 -50.10
CA HIS A 414 -0.92 -22.05 -51.08
C HIS A 414 -0.14 -21.22 -52.11
N SER A 415 0.83 -20.42 -51.65
CA SER A 415 1.72 -19.63 -52.51
C SER A 415 2.57 -20.52 -53.43
N ALA A 416 3.10 -21.64 -52.92
CA ALA A 416 3.82 -22.62 -53.73
C ALA A 416 2.93 -23.24 -54.82
N ARG A 417 1.68 -23.62 -54.50
CA ARG A 417 0.72 -24.12 -55.49
C ARG A 417 0.36 -23.07 -56.55
N LEU A 418 0.17 -21.81 -56.15
CA LEU A 418 -0.10 -20.72 -57.11
C LEU A 418 1.10 -20.49 -58.04
N SER A 419 2.33 -20.54 -57.51
CA SER A 419 3.55 -20.45 -58.32
C SER A 419 3.67 -21.61 -59.34
N GLU A 420 3.33 -22.83 -58.92
CA GLU A 420 3.26 -24.01 -59.81
C GLU A 420 2.18 -23.86 -60.90
N GLU A 421 1.02 -23.30 -60.56
CA GLU A 421 -0.06 -23.02 -61.52
C GLU A 421 0.32 -21.90 -62.51
N CYS A 422 1.00 -20.85 -62.04
CA CYS A 422 1.58 -19.80 -62.88
C CYS A 422 2.64 -20.37 -63.83
N ALA A 423 3.53 -21.25 -63.37
CA ALA A 423 4.52 -21.90 -64.22
C ALA A 423 3.88 -22.77 -65.31
N LYS A 424 2.80 -23.51 -64.98
CA LYS A 424 2.01 -24.28 -65.95
C LYS A 424 1.32 -23.38 -66.98
N LYS A 425 0.72 -22.27 -66.53
CA LYS A 425 0.09 -21.27 -67.42
C LYS A 425 1.11 -20.57 -68.32
N GLN A 426 2.32 -20.31 -67.84
CA GLN A 426 3.42 -19.82 -68.69
C GLN A 426 3.82 -20.86 -69.74
N GLY A 427 4.00 -22.12 -69.35
CA GLY A 427 4.26 -23.22 -70.29
C GLY A 427 3.20 -23.33 -71.39
N HIS A 428 1.91 -23.21 -71.05
CA HIS A 428 0.83 -23.18 -72.04
C HIS A 428 0.82 -21.93 -72.94
N LEU A 429 1.30 -20.78 -72.46
CA LEU A 429 1.52 -19.60 -73.30
C LEU A 429 2.71 -19.81 -74.26
N ASP A 430 3.78 -20.45 -73.78
CA ASP A 430 4.95 -20.77 -74.60
C ASP A 430 4.62 -21.82 -75.67
N GLU A 431 3.79 -22.83 -75.34
CA GLU A 431 3.18 -23.78 -76.29
C GLU A 431 2.31 -23.07 -77.33
N LEU A 432 1.44 -22.12 -76.92
CA LEU A 432 0.61 -21.33 -77.83
C LEU A 432 1.45 -20.44 -78.76
N ASN A 433 2.50 -19.80 -78.23
CA ASN A 433 3.44 -19.00 -79.02
C ASN A 433 4.17 -19.86 -80.05
N ALA A 434 4.61 -21.06 -79.68
CA ALA A 434 5.24 -22.01 -80.61
C ALA A 434 4.26 -22.45 -81.71
N LEU A 435 3.00 -22.78 -81.38
CA LEU A 435 1.97 -23.12 -82.36
C LEU A 435 1.60 -21.93 -83.27
N GLN A 436 1.61 -20.71 -82.76
CA GLN A 436 1.40 -19.50 -83.55
C GLN A 436 2.56 -19.25 -84.53
N GLU A 437 3.80 -19.49 -84.10
CA GLU A 437 5.00 -19.40 -84.94
C GLU A 437 5.03 -20.50 -86.02
N GLU A 438 4.68 -21.75 -85.68
CA GLU A 438 4.48 -22.82 -86.67
C GLU A 438 3.38 -22.47 -87.69
N LEU A 439 2.28 -21.88 -87.22
CA LEU A 439 1.18 -21.43 -88.08
C LEU A 439 1.64 -20.30 -89.01
N LEU A 440 2.35 -19.28 -88.51
CA LEU A 440 2.94 -18.20 -89.31
C LEU A 440 3.88 -18.76 -90.38
N GLN A 441 4.82 -19.63 -90.01
CA GLN A 441 5.70 -20.29 -90.98
C GLN A 441 4.92 -21.16 -91.98
N SER A 442 3.78 -21.74 -91.61
CA SER A 442 2.92 -22.47 -92.55
C SER A 442 2.22 -21.52 -93.53
N VAL A 443 1.73 -20.38 -93.06
CA VAL A 443 1.12 -19.31 -93.87
C VAL A 443 2.13 -18.74 -94.84
N ASP A 444 3.37 -18.45 -94.41
CA ASP A 444 4.45 -18.01 -95.31
C ASP A 444 4.77 -19.07 -96.38
N LYS A 445 4.80 -20.36 -96.02
CA LYS A 445 4.97 -21.46 -96.99
C LYS A 445 3.81 -21.51 -97.99
N TYR A 446 2.59 -21.12 -97.63
CA TYR A 446 1.46 -20.98 -98.55
C TYR A 446 1.53 -19.69 -99.38
N VAL A 447 1.87 -18.54 -98.79
CA VAL A 447 2.07 -17.26 -99.50
C VAL A 447 3.16 -17.40 -100.55
N GLN A 448 4.28 -18.05 -100.23
CA GLN A 448 5.33 -18.36 -101.22
C GLN A 448 4.87 -19.32 -102.33
N LYS A 449 4.00 -20.29 -102.03
CA LYS A 449 3.39 -21.15 -103.07
C LYS A 449 2.47 -20.35 -103.99
N VAL A 450 1.66 -19.45 -103.42
CA VAL A 450 0.76 -18.55 -104.18
C VAL A 450 1.55 -17.54 -105.02
N GLY A 451 2.65 -17.01 -104.50
CA GLY A 451 3.61 -16.19 -105.26
C GLY A 451 4.18 -16.96 -106.46
N LYS A 452 4.76 -18.14 -106.23
CA LYS A 452 5.31 -19.01 -107.28
C LYS A 452 4.26 -19.48 -108.30
N SER A 453 3.00 -19.69 -107.90
CA SER A 453 1.92 -19.96 -108.85
C SER A 453 1.51 -18.73 -109.64
N ARG A 454 1.46 -17.55 -109.02
CA ARG A 454 1.20 -16.27 -109.70
C ARG A 454 2.29 -15.94 -110.71
N GLU A 455 3.57 -16.03 -110.34
CA GLU A 455 4.72 -15.91 -111.25
C GLU A 455 4.66 -16.89 -112.43
N LYS A 456 4.02 -18.05 -112.26
CA LYS A 456 3.83 -19.03 -113.34
C LYS A 456 2.63 -18.66 -114.22
N VAL A 457 1.53 -18.17 -113.65
CA VAL A 457 0.37 -17.65 -114.39
C VAL A 457 0.80 -16.43 -115.22
N GLU A 458 1.47 -15.45 -114.62
CA GLU A 458 1.96 -14.23 -115.27
C GLU A 458 2.90 -14.55 -116.45
N ARG A 459 3.81 -15.51 -116.28
CA ARG A 459 4.61 -16.04 -117.41
C ARG A 459 3.75 -16.66 -118.50
N LEU A 460 2.83 -17.56 -118.16
CA LEU A 460 1.92 -18.19 -119.13
C LEU A 460 1.01 -17.16 -119.83
N GLU A 461 0.64 -16.07 -119.16
CA GLU A 461 -0.11 -14.95 -119.74
C GLU A 461 0.75 -14.15 -120.73
N THR A 462 2.02 -13.87 -120.41
CA THR A 462 2.95 -13.23 -121.38
C THR A 462 3.29 -14.15 -122.56
N GLU A 463 3.43 -15.46 -122.35
CA GLU A 463 3.62 -16.45 -123.41
C GLU A 463 2.38 -16.54 -124.31
N LEU A 464 1.17 -16.61 -123.72
CA LEU A 464 -0.11 -16.58 -124.42
C LEU A 464 -0.27 -15.28 -125.23
N GLN A 465 0.09 -14.14 -124.66
CA GLN A 465 0.02 -12.84 -125.31
C GLN A 465 0.98 -12.74 -126.51
N SER A 466 2.24 -13.16 -126.33
CA SER A 466 3.19 -13.30 -127.45
C SER A 466 2.69 -14.26 -128.53
N CYS A 467 1.96 -15.32 -128.14
CA CYS A 467 1.36 -16.27 -129.08
C CYS A 467 0.15 -15.68 -129.85
N LYS A 468 -0.67 -14.84 -129.20
CA LYS A 468 -1.73 -14.04 -129.85
C LYS A 468 -1.13 -13.03 -130.84
N GLU A 469 -0.06 -12.34 -130.46
CA GLU A 469 0.65 -11.37 -131.31
C GLU A 469 1.27 -12.06 -132.52
N LYS A 470 1.91 -13.21 -132.34
CA LYS A 470 2.39 -14.06 -133.45
C LYS A 470 1.24 -14.53 -134.35
N LYS A 471 0.10 -14.96 -133.78
CA LYS A 471 -1.08 -15.35 -134.56
C LYS A 471 -1.63 -14.19 -135.39
N THR A 472 -1.75 -12.99 -134.81
CA THR A 472 -2.25 -11.80 -135.53
C THR A 472 -1.26 -11.32 -136.61
N LEU A 473 0.05 -11.41 -136.36
CA LEU A 473 1.08 -11.15 -137.39
C LEU A 473 0.99 -12.15 -138.56
N ILE A 474 0.86 -13.45 -138.27
CA ILE A 474 0.68 -14.49 -139.32
C ILE A 474 -0.63 -14.27 -140.08
N MET A 475 -1.71 -13.89 -139.39
CA MET A 475 -3.00 -13.60 -140.02
C MET A 475 -2.91 -12.38 -140.96
N HIS A 476 -2.23 -11.32 -140.55
CA HIS A 476 -1.97 -10.14 -141.38
C HIS A 476 -1.12 -10.49 -142.62
N GLN A 477 -0.06 -11.27 -142.45
CA GLN A 477 0.78 -11.75 -143.56
C GLN A 477 0.00 -12.65 -144.53
N LEU A 478 -0.97 -13.42 -144.02
CA LEU A 478 -1.84 -14.27 -144.85
C LEU A 478 -2.89 -13.45 -145.59
N GLU A 479 -3.51 -12.44 -144.96
CA GLU A 479 -4.36 -11.46 -145.64
C GLU A 479 -3.60 -10.64 -146.71
N GLU A 480 -2.34 -10.28 -146.46
CA GLU A 480 -1.49 -9.59 -147.44
C GLU A 480 -1.16 -10.51 -148.63
N ALA A 481 -0.85 -11.79 -148.37
CA ALA A 481 -0.65 -12.79 -149.41
C ALA A 481 -1.93 -13.09 -150.21
N GLU A 482 -3.10 -13.09 -149.55
CA GLU A 482 -4.42 -13.26 -150.16
C GLU A 482 -4.74 -12.08 -151.08
N LYS A 483 -4.60 -10.83 -150.60
CA LYS A 483 -4.77 -9.61 -151.43
C LYS A 483 -3.80 -9.55 -152.61
N LEU A 484 -2.55 -10.02 -152.44
CA LEU A 484 -1.58 -10.16 -153.53
C LEU A 484 -1.96 -11.29 -154.52
N SER A 485 -2.66 -12.33 -154.07
CA SER A 485 -3.18 -13.40 -154.92
C SER A 485 -4.42 -12.94 -155.70
N GLU A 486 -5.39 -12.31 -155.04
CA GLU A 486 -6.59 -11.72 -155.67
C GLU A 486 -6.21 -10.69 -156.74
N GLY A 487 -5.25 -9.79 -156.44
CA GLY A 487 -4.74 -8.84 -157.42
C GLY A 487 -4.06 -9.49 -158.63
N ARG A 488 -3.48 -10.68 -158.45
CA ARG A 488 -2.84 -11.47 -159.51
C ARG A 488 -3.86 -12.26 -160.33
N GLU A 489 -4.90 -12.80 -159.71
CA GLU A 489 -6.05 -13.38 -160.42
C GLU A 489 -6.81 -12.31 -161.23
N ALA A 490 -6.99 -11.10 -160.68
CA ALA A 490 -7.61 -9.98 -161.39
C ALA A 490 -6.79 -9.55 -162.62
N ALA A 491 -5.46 -9.51 -162.51
CA ALA A 491 -4.57 -9.26 -163.64
C ALA A 491 -4.67 -10.36 -164.72
N LEU A 492 -4.57 -11.64 -164.33
CA LEU A 492 -4.74 -12.76 -165.25
C LEU A 492 -6.12 -12.78 -165.93
N LYS A 493 -7.17 -12.33 -165.22
CA LYS A 493 -8.53 -12.24 -165.75
C LYS A 493 -8.72 -11.08 -166.72
N THR A 494 -7.94 -9.99 -166.60
CA THR A 494 -7.92 -8.93 -167.61
C THR A 494 -7.13 -9.36 -168.85
N GLU A 495 -5.97 -10.01 -168.68
CA GLU A 495 -5.22 -10.62 -169.80
C GLU A 495 -6.05 -11.66 -170.57
N LEU A 496 -6.85 -12.48 -169.87
CA LEU A 496 -7.77 -13.43 -170.49
C LEU A 496 -8.85 -12.74 -171.34
N ASN A 497 -9.48 -11.69 -170.82
CA ASN A 497 -10.50 -10.93 -171.54
C ASN A 497 -9.92 -10.23 -172.79
N ASP A 498 -8.71 -9.68 -172.71
CA ASP A 498 -8.03 -9.05 -173.85
C ASP A 498 -7.68 -10.09 -174.93
N ALA A 499 -7.26 -11.30 -174.54
CA ALA A 499 -7.04 -12.40 -175.47
C ALA A 499 -8.35 -12.91 -176.11
N GLU A 500 -9.46 -12.94 -175.37
CA GLU A 500 -10.78 -13.31 -175.88
C GLU A 500 -11.32 -12.26 -176.87
N LEU A 501 -11.06 -10.96 -176.62
CA LEU A 501 -11.35 -9.87 -177.55
C LEU A 501 -10.53 -9.98 -178.85
N GLN A 502 -9.23 -10.32 -178.75
CA GLN A 502 -8.40 -10.59 -179.93
C GLN A 502 -8.90 -11.81 -180.73
N MET A 503 -9.35 -12.87 -180.04
CA MET A 503 -9.94 -14.03 -180.70
C MET A 503 -11.23 -13.66 -181.47
N GLN A 504 -12.08 -12.80 -180.93
CA GLN A 504 -13.26 -12.29 -181.63
C GLN A 504 -12.88 -11.42 -182.85
N GLN A 505 -11.81 -10.62 -182.77
CA GLN A 505 -11.28 -9.89 -183.92
C GLN A 505 -10.77 -10.83 -185.02
N PHE A 506 -10.04 -11.91 -184.69
CA PHE A 506 -9.61 -12.89 -185.69
C PHE A 506 -10.78 -13.64 -186.34
N GLN A 507 -11.84 -13.95 -185.57
CA GLN A 507 -13.05 -14.57 -186.12
C GLN A 507 -13.78 -13.65 -187.11
N SER A 508 -13.88 -12.35 -186.84
CA SER A 508 -14.50 -11.39 -187.78
C SER A 508 -13.69 -11.22 -189.07
N GLN A 509 -12.36 -11.22 -188.99
CA GLN A 509 -11.47 -11.22 -190.16
C GLN A 509 -11.62 -12.49 -191.01
N PHE A 510 -11.74 -13.66 -190.38
CA PHE A 510 -11.96 -14.93 -191.08
C PHE A 510 -13.26 -14.93 -191.89
N ALA A 511 -14.35 -14.44 -191.30
CA ALA A 511 -15.65 -14.31 -191.99
C ALA A 511 -15.60 -13.35 -193.20
N THR A 512 -14.72 -12.34 -193.18
CA THR A 512 -14.55 -11.41 -194.31
C THR A 512 -13.84 -12.10 -195.48
N LEU A 513 -12.76 -12.84 -195.21
CA LEU A 513 -11.99 -13.58 -196.22
C LEU A 513 -12.80 -14.73 -196.85
N GLU A 514 -13.68 -15.38 -196.08
CA GLU A 514 -14.58 -16.42 -196.61
C GLU A 514 -15.63 -15.84 -197.58
N GLN A 515 -16.05 -14.59 -197.38
CA GLN A 515 -16.96 -13.88 -198.27
C GLN A 515 -16.28 -13.44 -199.60
N GLU A 516 -15.01 -13.01 -199.56
CA GLU A 516 -14.24 -12.69 -200.78
C GLU A 516 -13.98 -13.91 -201.66
N LYS A 517 -13.68 -15.07 -201.05
CA LYS A 517 -13.51 -16.35 -201.77
C LYS A 517 -14.74 -16.70 -202.62
N LEU A 518 -15.93 -16.53 -202.04
CA LEU A 518 -17.20 -16.80 -202.71
C LEU A 518 -17.50 -15.86 -203.89
N GLN A 519 -16.93 -14.65 -203.92
CA GLN A 519 -17.05 -13.75 -205.06
C GLN A 519 -16.10 -14.15 -206.21
N LEU A 520 -14.89 -14.61 -205.88
CA LEU A 520 -13.91 -15.07 -206.87
C LEU A 520 -14.29 -16.42 -207.52
N GLU A 521 -14.92 -17.34 -206.78
CA GLU A 521 -15.37 -18.62 -207.35
C GLU A 521 -16.52 -18.46 -208.37
N ASN A 522 -17.35 -17.41 -208.25
CA ASN A 522 -18.39 -17.11 -209.25
C ASN A 522 -17.83 -16.44 -210.52
N ALA A 523 -16.87 -15.52 -210.37
CA ALA A 523 -16.26 -14.81 -211.51
C ALA A 523 -15.46 -15.71 -212.48
N LEU A 524 -15.10 -16.93 -212.08
CA LEU A 524 -14.35 -17.88 -212.91
C LEU A 524 -15.22 -18.62 -213.95
N LEU A 525 -16.54 -18.75 -213.69
CA LEU A 525 -17.45 -19.52 -214.56
C LEU A 525 -17.96 -18.73 -215.76
N GLU A 526 -18.12 -17.42 -215.65
CA GLU A 526 -18.62 -16.56 -216.75
C GLU A 526 -17.57 -16.31 -217.85
N VAL A 527 -16.30 -16.64 -217.61
CA VAL A 527 -15.16 -16.38 -218.53
C VAL A 527 -14.89 -17.55 -219.50
N GLN A 528 -15.48 -18.73 -219.29
CA GLN A 528 -15.18 -19.93 -220.08
C GLN A 528 -16.14 -20.18 -221.27
N GLN A 529 -17.15 -19.32 -221.48
CA GLN A 529 -18.14 -19.51 -222.55
C GLN A 529 -18.38 -18.21 -223.33
N GLN A 530 -17.88 -18.17 -224.57
CA GLN A 530 -17.69 -16.96 -225.41
C GLN A 530 -16.49 -16.12 -224.91
N VAL A 531 -15.57 -15.65 -225.75
CA VAL A 531 -15.65 -15.36 -227.19
C VAL A 531 -14.58 -16.09 -228.00
N GLN A 532 -15.00 -16.76 -229.09
CA GLN A 532 -14.16 -16.90 -230.28
C GLN A 532 -14.43 -15.69 -231.18
N GLU A 533 -13.37 -15.00 -231.62
CA GLU A 533 -13.26 -14.15 -232.82
C GLU A 533 -14.29 -12.99 -233.01
N GLY A 534 -13.88 -11.76 -233.35
CA GLY A 534 -12.53 -11.29 -233.69
C GLY A 534 -12.51 -9.82 -234.11
N ASP A 535 -11.79 -9.53 -235.21
CA ASP A 535 -11.87 -8.31 -236.03
C ASP A 535 -11.42 -6.98 -235.40
N GLU A 536 -10.18 -7.01 -234.91
CA GLU A 536 -9.05 -6.36 -235.60
C GLU A 536 -9.27 -4.99 -236.31
N GLN A 537 -8.65 -3.94 -235.73
CA GLN A 537 -8.20 -2.68 -236.38
C GLN A 537 -9.30 -1.70 -236.88
N GLN A 538 -9.08 -0.38 -236.94
CA GLN A 538 -7.81 0.37 -236.95
C GLN A 538 -7.60 1.34 -235.77
N ARG A 539 -6.48 1.10 -235.05
CA ARG A 539 -5.30 1.99 -235.01
C ARG A 539 -5.50 3.53 -235.06
N GLU A 540 -5.11 4.16 -233.95
CA GLU A 540 -4.45 5.48 -233.79
C GLU A 540 -5.24 6.83 -233.75
N ILE A 541 -4.75 7.71 -232.84
CA ILE A 541 -4.68 9.19 -232.90
C ILE A 541 -6.05 9.95 -232.78
N ALA A 542 -6.30 10.85 -231.82
CA ALA A 542 -5.44 11.43 -230.77
C ALA A 542 -6.18 12.21 -229.63
N ALA A 543 -5.50 12.29 -228.47
CA ALA A 543 -5.30 13.47 -227.60
C ALA A 543 -6.43 14.20 -226.82
N LYS A 544 -6.14 14.48 -225.52
CA LYS A 544 -6.58 15.63 -224.65
C LYS A 544 -8.05 15.62 -224.13
N GLU A 545 -8.50 16.27 -223.02
CA GLU A 545 -7.99 16.98 -221.80
C GLU A 545 -9.24 17.29 -220.88
N LEU A 546 -9.29 17.72 -219.58
CA LEU A 546 -8.36 17.97 -218.45
C LEU A 546 -9.14 18.37 -217.14
N LYS A 547 -8.59 18.09 -215.92
CA LYS A 547 -8.98 18.56 -214.53
C LYS A 547 -10.22 17.92 -213.84
N TYR A 548 -10.26 17.58 -212.53
CA TYR A 548 -10.03 18.28 -211.21
C TYR A 548 -11.21 19.22 -210.79
N GLN A 549 -11.69 19.36 -209.53
CA GLN A 549 -11.29 18.88 -208.17
C GLN A 549 -12.44 19.14 -207.10
N GLN A 550 -12.16 19.01 -205.79
CA GLN A 550 -12.92 19.46 -204.56
C GLN A 550 -13.97 18.49 -203.94
N VAL A 551 -14.29 18.48 -202.62
CA VAL A 551 -13.86 19.31 -201.45
C VAL A 551 -13.78 18.48 -200.13
N GLN A 552 -13.31 19.07 -199.01
CA GLN A 552 -13.14 18.47 -197.66
C GLN A 552 -13.51 19.49 -196.53
N GLU A 553 -13.50 19.08 -195.24
CA GLU A 553 -13.96 19.81 -194.02
C GLU A 553 -15.50 19.79 -193.81
N ALA A 554 -16.12 19.88 -192.61
CA ALA A 554 -15.74 20.20 -191.21
C ALA A 554 -16.35 19.13 -190.23
N VAL A 555 -15.96 18.87 -188.96
CA VAL A 555 -15.73 19.70 -187.75
C VAL A 555 -16.99 20.45 -187.26
N ALA A 556 -17.38 20.57 -185.97
CA ALA A 556 -17.34 19.77 -184.73
C ALA A 556 -18.01 20.63 -183.62
N GLU A 557 -18.63 20.10 -182.56
CA GLU A 557 -18.90 20.92 -181.34
C GLU A 557 -19.12 20.15 -180.01
N LEU A 558 -18.92 20.91 -178.92
CA LEU A 558 -18.75 20.63 -177.47
C LEU A 558 -19.88 19.82 -176.76
N GLU A 559 -19.72 19.13 -175.62
CA GLU A 559 -18.97 19.35 -174.33
C GLU A 559 -19.58 20.37 -173.32
N ALA A 560 -19.95 19.93 -172.09
CA ALA A 560 -20.05 20.74 -170.85
C ALA A 560 -20.36 19.87 -169.57
N THR A 561 -19.96 20.29 -168.35
CA THR A 561 -20.12 19.53 -167.08
C THR A 561 -19.94 20.35 -165.75
N LEU A 562 -20.23 19.73 -164.57
CA LEU A 562 -19.60 19.83 -163.20
C LEU A 562 -20.18 20.61 -161.93
N SER A 563 -20.38 19.89 -160.78
CA SER A 563 -19.96 20.08 -159.32
C SER A 563 -20.57 21.00 -158.17
N ALA A 564 -20.77 20.44 -156.91
CA ALA A 564 -20.22 20.81 -155.52
C ALA A 564 -21.08 21.06 -154.16
N THR A 565 -20.55 20.70 -152.91
CA THR A 565 -20.69 21.25 -151.46
C THR A 565 -21.46 20.63 -150.18
N LEU A 566 -21.28 21.13 -148.87
CA LEU A 566 -21.46 20.51 -147.44
C LEU A 566 -21.68 21.49 -146.13
N LEU A 567 -22.06 21.08 -144.82
CA LEU A 567 -21.73 21.66 -143.38
C LEU A 567 -22.53 21.30 -141.99
N MET A 568 -22.38 21.96 -140.74
CA MET A 568 -22.69 21.50 -139.26
C MET A 568 -22.84 22.54 -138.00
N ILE A 569 -23.15 22.18 -136.65
CA ILE A 569 -22.89 22.82 -135.21
C ILE A 569 -24.13 23.18 -134.16
N HIS A 570 -24.27 23.42 -132.76
CA HIS A 570 -23.57 23.59 -131.35
C HIS A 570 -24.19 23.12 -129.88
N LYS A 571 -24.35 23.93 -128.73
CA LYS A 571 -24.26 23.54 -127.20
C LYS A 571 -25.03 24.32 -125.94
N PRO A 572 -24.70 24.46 -124.56
CA PRO A 572 -25.61 24.48 -123.27
C PRO A 572 -25.43 25.48 -121.97
N GLY A 573 -26.06 25.32 -120.73
CA GLY A 573 -25.88 26.13 -119.39
C GLY A 573 -26.68 25.79 -118.00
N ALA A 574 -26.44 26.39 -116.75
CA ALA A 574 -27.10 26.14 -115.35
C ALA A 574 -26.77 27.06 -114.03
N PHE A 575 -27.56 27.12 -112.85
CA PHE A 575 -27.28 27.52 -111.34
C PHE A 575 -28.55 27.96 -110.40
N ARG A 576 -28.72 28.28 -109.03
CA ARG A 576 -28.06 28.26 -107.61
C ARG A 576 -28.99 28.18 -106.25
N GLU A 577 -28.91 29.03 -105.14
CA GLU A 577 -29.18 28.83 -103.60
C GLU A 577 -29.66 30.11 -102.71
N THR A 578 -29.97 30.32 -101.35
CA THR A 578 -30.23 29.70 -99.92
C THR A 578 -30.68 30.73 -98.73
N GLY A 579 -31.13 30.37 -97.45
CA GLY A 579 -31.29 31.28 -96.19
C GLY A 579 -32.10 30.92 -94.82
N GLU A 580 -31.92 31.68 -93.66
CA GLU A 580 -32.67 31.98 -92.32
C GLU A 580 -32.88 31.04 -91.03
N GLU A 581 -33.25 31.61 -89.82
CA GLU A 581 -33.44 31.01 -88.43
C GLU A 581 -34.54 31.75 -87.56
N SER A 582 -34.89 31.68 -86.23
CA SER A 582 -34.50 31.06 -84.89
C SER A 582 -35.66 31.15 -83.80
N ILE A 583 -35.61 30.56 -82.55
CA ILE A 583 -36.71 30.47 -81.50
C ILE A 583 -36.24 30.42 -79.99
N GLU A 584 -37.08 30.80 -78.99
CA GLU A 584 -36.95 30.54 -77.51
C GLU A 584 -38.17 29.79 -76.89
N GLU A 585 -37.92 28.96 -75.85
CA GLU A 585 -38.80 28.47 -74.72
C GLU A 585 -40.20 27.82 -74.99
N GLU A 586 -40.74 26.84 -74.22
CA GLU A 586 -40.30 26.13 -72.99
C GLU A 586 -40.94 24.71 -72.82
N HIS A 587 -40.42 23.92 -71.86
CA HIS A 587 -41.08 22.85 -71.06
C HIS A 587 -41.49 21.46 -71.66
N ALA A 588 -40.63 20.47 -71.40
CA ALA A 588 -40.91 19.30 -70.53
C ALA A 588 -42.06 18.28 -70.86
N PHE A 589 -41.83 17.35 -71.80
CA PHE A 589 -42.59 16.08 -71.89
C PHE A 589 -41.77 14.82 -72.28
N LEU A 590 -40.46 14.92 -72.51
CA LEU A 590 -39.69 13.93 -73.30
C LEU A 590 -38.61 13.15 -72.52
N LEU A 591 -38.87 12.82 -71.24
CA LEU A 591 -37.91 12.10 -70.37
C LEU A 591 -37.97 10.56 -70.48
N ASP A 592 -38.68 10.01 -71.46
CA ASP A 592 -38.80 8.56 -71.68
C ASP A 592 -38.03 8.14 -72.96
N GLU A 593 -37.06 7.23 -72.79
CA GLU A 593 -36.21 6.71 -73.86
C GLU A 593 -37.04 5.99 -74.95
N PHE A 594 -38.20 5.44 -74.60
CA PHE A 594 -39.11 4.79 -75.55
C PHE A 594 -39.74 5.82 -76.50
N VAL A 595 -40.19 6.96 -75.96
CA VAL A 595 -40.83 8.05 -76.72
C VAL A 595 -39.86 8.69 -77.71
N LEU A 596 -38.58 8.84 -77.35
CA LEU A 596 -37.55 9.34 -78.27
C LEU A 596 -37.31 8.37 -79.43
N ARG A 597 -37.28 7.06 -79.15
CA ARG A 597 -37.06 6.02 -80.17
C ARG A 597 -38.25 5.87 -81.12
N GLU A 598 -39.49 6.06 -80.62
CA GLU A 598 -40.67 6.18 -81.46
C GLU A 598 -40.68 7.47 -82.29
N LEU A 599 -40.30 8.62 -81.71
CA LEU A 599 -40.20 9.89 -82.42
C LEU A 599 -39.20 9.83 -83.58
N GLU A 600 -37.99 9.30 -83.36
CA GLU A 600 -37.01 9.08 -84.43
C GLU A 600 -37.55 8.15 -85.52
N SER A 601 -38.24 7.06 -85.14
CA SER A 601 -38.85 6.12 -86.08
C SER A 601 -39.95 6.78 -86.92
N CYS A 602 -40.81 7.59 -86.31
CA CYS A 602 -41.84 8.37 -87.01
C CYS A 602 -41.23 9.44 -87.93
N CYS A 603 -40.16 10.11 -87.51
CA CYS A 603 -39.48 11.09 -88.35
C CYS A 603 -38.76 10.44 -89.54
N GLN A 604 -38.18 9.25 -89.38
CA GLN A 604 -37.62 8.47 -90.50
C GLN A 604 -38.71 7.98 -91.46
N ALA A 605 -39.86 7.54 -90.95
CA ALA A 605 -41.02 7.15 -91.77
C ALA A 605 -41.57 8.34 -92.58
N LEU A 606 -41.71 9.52 -91.97
CA LEU A 606 -42.16 10.73 -92.67
C LEU A 606 -41.12 11.25 -93.68
N SER A 607 -39.82 11.11 -93.38
CA SER A 607 -38.73 11.49 -94.29
C SER A 607 -38.64 10.56 -95.50
N THR A 608 -38.90 9.26 -95.32
CA THR A 608 -38.99 8.31 -96.46
C THR A 608 -40.27 8.48 -97.26
N LEU A 609 -41.40 8.84 -96.62
CA LEU A 609 -42.66 9.15 -97.31
C LEU A 609 -42.52 10.39 -98.23
N THR A 610 -41.83 11.43 -97.76
CA THR A 610 -41.55 12.65 -98.55
C THR A 610 -40.52 12.39 -99.66
N ALA A 611 -39.49 11.57 -99.41
CA ALA A 611 -38.49 11.22 -100.43
C ALA A 611 -39.00 10.26 -101.52
N ALA A 612 -39.95 9.37 -101.22
CA ALA A 612 -40.45 8.37 -102.17
C ALA A 612 -41.60 8.88 -103.07
N SER A 613 -42.33 9.92 -102.67
CA SER A 613 -43.60 10.28 -103.31
C SER A 613 -43.51 11.39 -104.36
N ASN A 614 -43.00 11.03 -105.54
CA ASN A 614 -43.10 11.84 -106.77
C ASN A 614 -44.55 12.07 -107.26
N GLN A 615 -45.56 11.54 -106.57
CA GLN A 615 -46.99 11.72 -106.90
C GLN A 615 -47.74 12.67 -105.94
N CYS A 616 -47.28 12.84 -104.69
CA CYS A 616 -47.93 13.76 -103.74
C CYS A 616 -47.67 15.26 -104.03
N THR A 617 -46.57 15.58 -104.72
CA THR A 617 -46.15 16.94 -105.08
C THR A 617 -47.18 17.71 -105.92
N LEU A 618 -48.09 17.02 -106.62
CA LEU A 618 -49.11 17.62 -107.47
C LEU A 618 -50.47 17.89 -106.78
N LEU A 619 -50.70 17.38 -105.57
CA LEU A 619 -52.03 17.39 -104.95
C LEU A 619 -52.16 18.23 -103.67
N CYS A 620 -51.11 18.39 -102.86
CA CYS A 620 -51.17 19.28 -101.69
C CYS A 620 -49.76 19.73 -101.23
N PRO A 621 -49.21 20.85 -101.77
CA PRO A 621 -47.87 21.30 -101.43
C PRO A 621 -47.66 21.58 -99.94
N SER A 622 -48.67 22.17 -99.27
CA SER A 622 -48.63 22.48 -97.83
C SER A 622 -48.51 21.24 -96.95
N LEU A 623 -49.00 20.06 -97.38
CA LEU A 623 -48.83 18.82 -96.63
C LEU A 623 -47.36 18.36 -96.67
N LEU A 624 -46.69 18.54 -97.80
CA LEU A 624 -45.27 18.21 -97.98
C LEU A 624 -44.39 19.15 -97.15
N GLU A 625 -44.71 20.44 -97.14
CA GLU A 625 -44.05 21.45 -96.32
C GLU A 625 -44.23 21.20 -94.81
N ILE A 626 -45.47 20.89 -94.37
CA ILE A 626 -45.74 20.51 -92.98
C ILE A 626 -44.99 19.25 -92.58
N THR A 627 -44.97 18.20 -93.42
CA THR A 627 -44.28 16.95 -93.08
C THR A 627 -42.75 17.12 -93.06
N ALA A 628 -42.17 17.88 -93.99
CA ALA A 628 -40.75 18.25 -93.95
C ALA A 628 -40.39 19.09 -92.71
N ARG A 629 -41.25 20.04 -92.32
CA ARG A 629 -41.04 20.87 -91.12
C ARG A 629 -41.18 20.06 -89.83
N VAL A 630 -42.09 19.08 -89.79
CA VAL A 630 -42.25 18.15 -88.66
C VAL A 630 -41.04 17.21 -88.53
N THR A 631 -40.47 16.71 -89.63
CA THR A 631 -39.25 15.89 -89.57
C THR A 631 -38.01 16.70 -89.21
N GLU A 632 -37.92 17.96 -89.65
CA GLU A 632 -36.86 18.87 -89.23
C GLU A 632 -36.94 19.19 -87.73
N ILE A 633 -38.13 19.52 -87.22
CA ILE A 633 -38.37 19.78 -85.79
C ILE A 633 -38.06 18.53 -84.96
N GLY A 634 -38.58 17.36 -85.33
CA GLY A 634 -38.28 16.11 -84.62
C GLY A 634 -36.78 15.75 -84.66
N GLY A 635 -36.10 16.02 -85.77
CA GLY A 635 -34.65 15.85 -85.91
C GLY A 635 -33.82 16.84 -85.10
N LYS A 636 -34.32 18.06 -84.83
CA LYS A 636 -33.71 19.02 -83.90
C LYS A 636 -33.91 18.59 -82.44
N VAL A 637 -35.17 18.29 -82.07
CA VAL A 637 -35.54 17.78 -80.73
C VAL A 637 -34.76 16.52 -80.37
N GLY A 638 -34.61 15.57 -81.30
CA GLY A 638 -33.81 14.36 -81.09
C GLY A 638 -32.33 14.65 -80.83
N LYS A 639 -31.72 15.61 -81.56
CA LYS A 639 -30.32 16.01 -81.35
C LYS A 639 -30.13 16.71 -80.00
N GLU A 640 -30.98 17.68 -79.69
CA GLU A 640 -30.90 18.47 -78.47
C GLU A 640 -31.17 17.61 -77.23
N MET A 641 -32.14 16.70 -77.27
CA MET A 641 -32.37 15.76 -76.18
C MET A 641 -31.21 14.77 -76.02
N ASN A 642 -30.65 14.21 -77.10
CA ASN A 642 -29.46 13.37 -76.99
C ASN A 642 -28.26 14.14 -76.41
N GLN A 643 -28.08 15.42 -76.79
CA GLN A 643 -27.02 16.28 -76.23
C GLN A 643 -27.26 16.59 -74.74
N ALA A 644 -28.49 16.88 -74.34
CA ALA A 644 -28.87 17.08 -72.94
C ALA A 644 -28.68 15.80 -72.11
N LEU A 645 -29.10 14.64 -72.63
CA LEU A 645 -28.90 13.33 -72.00
C LEU A 645 -27.42 13.04 -71.79
N VAL A 646 -26.56 13.28 -72.79
CA VAL A 646 -25.11 13.11 -72.68
C VAL A 646 -24.49 14.08 -71.67
N SER A 647 -24.94 15.34 -71.62
CA SER A 647 -24.46 16.29 -70.60
C SER A 647 -24.87 15.87 -69.19
N TRP A 648 -26.13 15.48 -69.01
CA TRP A 648 -26.66 14.96 -67.74
C TRP A 648 -25.95 13.68 -67.30
N THR A 649 -25.75 12.70 -68.19
CA THR A 649 -24.97 11.48 -67.87
C THR A 649 -23.56 11.82 -67.42
N ARG A 650 -22.88 12.76 -68.09
CA ARG A 650 -21.55 13.23 -67.71
C ARG A 650 -21.56 13.94 -66.34
N GLU A 651 -22.51 14.84 -66.11
CA GLU A 651 -22.61 15.61 -64.86
C GLU A 651 -22.99 14.71 -63.67
N HIS A 652 -23.88 13.75 -63.88
CA HIS A 652 -24.18 12.69 -62.91
C HIS A 652 -22.95 11.84 -62.60
N THR A 653 -22.18 11.40 -63.61
CA THR A 653 -20.92 10.67 -63.38
C THR A 653 -19.91 11.51 -62.60
N ASN A 654 -19.68 12.77 -63.00
CA ASN A 654 -18.80 13.70 -62.29
C ASN A 654 -19.23 13.88 -60.82
N LEU A 655 -20.53 13.96 -60.55
CA LEU A 655 -21.07 14.09 -59.19
C LEU A 655 -20.87 12.81 -58.37
N VAL A 656 -21.08 11.64 -58.96
CA VAL A 656 -20.80 10.33 -58.32
C VAL A 656 -19.31 10.19 -58.01
N GLU A 657 -18.42 10.59 -58.92
CA GLU A 657 -16.97 10.61 -58.70
C GLU A 657 -16.58 11.60 -57.58
N ALA A 658 -17.14 12.80 -57.58
CA ALA A 658 -16.89 13.80 -56.54
C ALA A 658 -17.37 13.33 -55.15
N CYS A 659 -18.56 12.71 -55.07
CA CYS A 659 -19.06 12.08 -53.85
C CYS A 659 -18.15 10.92 -53.40
N GLY A 660 -17.69 10.06 -54.32
CA GLY A 660 -16.75 8.98 -54.01
C GLY A 660 -15.40 9.48 -53.50
N LEU A 661 -14.89 10.58 -54.06
CA LEU A 661 -13.67 11.25 -53.60
C LEU A 661 -13.85 11.88 -52.20
N LEU A 662 -15.01 12.50 -51.96
CA LEU A 662 -15.37 13.07 -50.65
C LEU A 662 -15.49 11.97 -49.58
N ASP A 663 -16.18 10.86 -49.88
CA ASP A 663 -16.30 9.71 -48.98
C ASP A 663 -14.95 9.05 -48.70
N SER A 664 -14.07 8.97 -49.71
CA SER A 664 -12.70 8.48 -49.55
C SER A 664 -11.88 9.39 -48.62
N THR A 665 -11.99 10.71 -48.81
CA THR A 665 -11.34 11.72 -47.95
C THR A 665 -11.87 11.65 -46.53
N ALA A 666 -13.19 11.59 -46.35
CA ALA A 666 -13.84 11.45 -45.04
C ALA A 666 -13.50 10.11 -44.35
N ARG A 667 -13.23 9.04 -45.11
CA ARG A 667 -12.69 7.79 -44.57
C ARG A 667 -11.26 7.99 -44.06
N MET A 668 -10.33 8.48 -44.89
CA MET A 668 -8.95 8.77 -44.46
C MET A 668 -8.88 9.69 -43.23
N CYS A 669 -9.74 10.71 -43.15
CA CYS A 669 -9.82 11.57 -41.97
C CYS A 669 -10.31 10.84 -40.69
N ARG A 670 -11.24 9.89 -40.81
CA ARG A 670 -11.65 9.03 -39.69
C ARG A 670 -10.52 8.08 -39.29
N ASP A 671 -9.92 7.40 -40.27
CA ASP A 671 -8.86 6.41 -40.05
C ASP A 671 -7.63 7.04 -39.35
N GLU A 672 -7.23 8.26 -39.74
CA GLU A 672 -6.14 9.00 -39.07
C GLU A 672 -6.58 9.55 -37.70
N MET A 673 -7.84 9.98 -37.50
CA MET A 673 -8.33 10.37 -36.18
C MET A 673 -8.39 9.19 -35.19
N GLU A 674 -8.85 8.02 -35.63
CA GLU A 674 -8.85 6.78 -34.83
C GLU A 674 -7.41 6.40 -34.45
N LYS A 675 -6.48 6.42 -35.42
CA LYS A 675 -5.06 6.24 -35.17
C LYS A 675 -4.48 7.26 -34.16
N ARG A 676 -4.84 8.56 -34.22
CA ARG A 676 -4.40 9.53 -33.19
C ARG A 676 -5.04 9.27 -31.84
N GLN A 677 -6.28 8.80 -31.80
CA GLN A 677 -6.97 8.43 -30.57
C GLN A 677 -6.31 7.21 -29.90
N ASP A 678 -5.79 6.27 -30.70
CA ASP A 678 -4.98 5.14 -30.22
C ASP A 678 -3.57 5.57 -29.79
N GLU A 679 -2.86 6.39 -30.57
CA GLU A 679 -1.58 6.97 -30.13
C GLU A 679 -1.73 7.70 -28.78
N VAL A 680 -2.80 8.47 -28.58
CA VAL A 680 -3.13 9.14 -27.31
C VAL A 680 -3.55 8.16 -26.20
N ARG A 681 -4.11 6.99 -26.54
CA ARG A 681 -4.43 5.91 -25.59
C ARG A 681 -3.13 5.28 -25.06
N ASP A 682 -2.23 4.91 -25.97
CA ASP A 682 -0.94 4.29 -25.67
C ASP A 682 -0.05 5.23 -24.83
N TYR A 683 0.03 6.53 -25.19
CA TYR A 683 0.76 7.50 -24.38
C TYR A 683 0.16 7.72 -22.98
N ARG A 684 -1.17 7.56 -22.81
CA ARG A 684 -1.81 7.60 -21.48
C ARG A 684 -1.55 6.34 -20.66
N GLU A 685 -1.38 5.19 -21.30
CA GLU A 685 -0.98 3.95 -20.64
C GLU A 685 0.47 4.04 -20.16
N GLN A 686 1.40 4.39 -21.06
CA GLN A 686 2.82 4.66 -20.74
C GLN A 686 2.98 5.71 -19.64
N LEU A 687 2.17 6.78 -19.64
CA LEU A 687 2.22 7.79 -18.60
C LEU A 687 1.79 7.24 -17.22
N LYS A 688 0.81 6.34 -17.16
CA LYS A 688 0.43 5.65 -15.90
C LYS A 688 1.55 4.72 -15.43
N GLU A 689 2.15 3.93 -16.33
CA GLU A 689 3.28 3.06 -16.01
C GLU A 689 4.45 3.87 -15.42
N ARG A 690 4.84 4.97 -16.08
CA ARG A 690 5.88 5.88 -15.56
C ARG A 690 5.50 6.57 -14.26
N THR A 691 4.21 6.87 -14.03
CA THR A 691 3.75 7.42 -12.75
C THR A 691 3.90 6.37 -11.65
N ALA A 692 3.49 5.13 -11.89
CA ALA A 692 3.64 4.01 -10.94
C ALA A 692 5.12 3.64 -10.66
N GLU A 693 6.00 3.73 -11.66
CA GLU A 693 7.45 3.63 -11.45
C GLU A 693 7.96 4.73 -10.52
N VAL A 694 7.57 5.99 -10.73
CA VAL A 694 7.98 7.12 -9.89
C VAL A 694 7.43 6.99 -8.46
N GLU A 695 6.18 6.56 -8.29
CA GLU A 695 5.60 6.25 -6.98
C GLU A 695 6.37 5.12 -6.27
N ALA A 696 6.76 4.07 -6.99
CA ALA A 696 7.57 2.98 -6.44
C ALA A 696 8.99 3.45 -6.04
N TYR A 697 9.61 4.35 -6.81
CA TYR A 697 10.88 4.99 -6.42
C TYR A 697 10.71 5.92 -5.21
N GLY A 698 9.58 6.62 -5.07
CA GLY A 698 9.24 7.40 -3.88
C GLY A 698 9.25 6.54 -2.61
N VAL A 699 8.51 5.42 -2.62
CA VAL A 699 8.48 4.46 -1.49
C VAL A 699 9.86 3.87 -1.19
N GLN A 700 10.72 3.69 -2.19
CA GLN A 700 12.12 3.27 -1.97
C GLN A 700 12.96 4.37 -1.30
N LEU A 701 12.79 5.64 -1.69
CA LEU A 701 13.47 6.78 -1.06
C LEU A 701 13.00 6.96 0.39
N ASP A 702 11.70 6.91 0.66
CA ASP A 702 11.14 6.98 2.02
C ASP A 702 11.75 5.89 2.91
N SER A 703 11.82 4.65 2.40
CA SER A 703 12.42 3.49 3.09
C SER A 703 13.92 3.68 3.37
N LEU A 704 14.67 4.32 2.46
CA LEU A 704 16.08 4.63 2.65
C LEU A 704 16.30 5.80 3.63
N GLU A 705 15.43 6.81 3.63
CA GLU A 705 15.46 7.89 4.62
C GLU A 705 15.14 7.36 6.02
N ASP A 706 14.16 6.45 6.15
CA ASP A 706 13.84 5.76 7.40
C ASP A 706 15.02 4.93 7.93
N GLN A 707 15.77 4.26 7.05
CA GLN A 707 17.01 3.56 7.39
C GLN A 707 18.12 4.52 7.81
N LEU A 708 18.29 5.64 7.11
CA LEU A 708 19.27 6.68 7.45
C LEU A 708 18.97 7.32 8.81
N ARG A 709 17.69 7.62 9.10
CA ARG A 709 17.26 8.14 10.41
C ARG A 709 17.53 7.15 11.54
N ARG A 710 17.30 5.84 11.32
CA ARG A 710 17.64 4.80 12.31
C ARG A 710 19.15 4.70 12.54
N ALA A 711 19.96 4.61 11.49
CA ALA A 711 21.42 4.57 11.59
C ALA A 711 22.00 5.82 12.29
N GLN A 712 21.40 7.00 12.08
CA GLN A 712 21.75 8.21 12.81
C GLN A 712 21.41 8.11 14.30
N THR A 713 20.21 7.63 14.67
CA THR A 713 19.86 7.41 16.09
C THR A 713 20.71 6.34 16.77
N GLU A 714 21.13 5.30 16.05
CA GLU A 714 22.08 4.30 16.55
C GLU A 714 23.45 4.92 16.81
N LYS A 715 23.96 5.74 15.87
CA LYS A 715 25.22 6.48 16.04
C LYS A 715 25.18 7.41 17.25
N ASP A 716 24.09 8.15 17.43
CA ASP A 716 23.95 9.09 18.55
C ASP A 716 23.85 8.35 19.89
N ALA A 717 23.24 7.16 19.92
CA ALA A 717 23.27 6.26 21.07
C ALA A 717 24.67 5.68 21.35
N PHE A 718 25.46 5.36 20.30
CA PHE A 718 26.85 4.94 20.46
C PHE A 718 27.73 6.06 21.05
N HIS A 719 27.59 7.31 20.62
CA HIS A 719 28.31 8.42 21.24
C HIS A 719 27.89 8.67 22.70
N ALA A 720 26.61 8.53 23.05
CA ALA A 720 26.17 8.62 24.45
C ALA A 720 26.76 7.50 25.34
N LEU A 721 26.97 6.29 24.78
CA LEU A 721 27.67 5.20 25.46
C LEU A 721 29.19 5.44 25.57
N GLU A 722 29.80 6.05 24.55
CA GLU A 722 31.21 6.47 24.52
C GLU A 722 31.48 7.53 25.60
N GLU A 723 30.67 8.58 25.67
CA GLU A 723 30.70 9.60 26.73
C GLU A 723 30.55 8.96 28.13
N HIS A 724 29.56 8.08 28.31
CA HIS A 724 29.37 7.36 29.57
C HIS A 724 30.57 6.47 29.94
N SER A 725 31.23 5.84 28.96
CA SER A 725 32.45 5.05 29.19
C SER A 725 33.59 5.93 29.68
N THR A 726 33.84 7.08 29.03
CA THR A 726 34.89 8.02 29.48
C THR A 726 34.61 8.56 30.89
N HIS A 727 33.34 8.83 31.23
CA HIS A 727 32.98 9.25 32.58
C HIS A 727 33.21 8.16 33.64
N LEU A 728 33.00 6.88 33.30
CA LEU A 728 33.35 5.78 34.20
C LEU A 728 34.86 5.63 34.36
N GLU A 729 35.65 5.88 33.32
CA GLU A 729 37.13 5.88 33.39
C GLU A 729 37.66 7.02 34.27
N ASP A 730 37.16 8.26 34.11
CA ASP A 730 37.44 9.39 34.99
C ASP A 730 37.13 9.06 36.47
N VAL A 731 35.96 8.47 36.73
CA VAL A 731 35.54 8.08 38.08
C VAL A 731 36.44 6.97 38.63
N LEU A 732 36.85 6.00 37.81
CA LEU A 732 37.78 4.94 38.22
C LEU A 732 39.17 5.51 38.54
N GLU A 733 39.72 6.42 37.74
CA GLU A 733 41.00 7.07 38.05
C GLU A 733 40.92 7.89 39.35
N ALA A 734 39.84 8.66 39.54
CA ALA A 734 39.62 9.41 40.77
C ALA A 734 39.53 8.50 42.01
N LYS A 735 38.87 7.32 41.90
CA LYS A 735 38.85 6.31 42.95
C LYS A 735 40.22 5.66 43.18
N GLN A 736 40.99 5.39 42.13
CA GLN A 736 42.35 4.89 42.27
C GLN A 736 43.27 5.90 42.96
N SER A 737 43.17 7.20 42.65
CA SER A 737 43.93 8.23 43.37
C SER A 737 43.58 8.25 44.84
N LEU A 738 42.28 8.28 45.18
CA LEU A 738 41.83 8.23 46.58
C LEU A 738 42.33 6.98 47.32
N ILE A 739 42.42 5.83 46.66
CA ILE A 739 43.01 4.61 47.23
C ILE A 739 44.52 4.79 47.49
N ARG A 740 45.28 5.38 46.55
CA ARG A 740 46.71 5.70 46.75
C ARG A 740 46.91 6.65 47.95
N ASP A 741 46.07 7.69 48.04
CA ASP A 741 46.13 8.69 49.10
C ASP A 741 45.80 8.08 50.48
N LEU A 742 44.77 7.23 50.56
CA LEU A 742 44.42 6.49 51.77
C LEU A 742 45.47 5.43 52.15
N SER A 743 46.14 4.80 51.18
CA SER A 743 47.27 3.90 51.45
C SER A 743 48.45 4.66 52.05
N ALA A 744 48.83 5.81 51.48
CA ALA A 744 49.90 6.65 52.02
C ALA A 744 49.59 7.18 53.43
N GLU A 745 48.34 7.53 53.72
CA GLU A 745 47.90 7.91 55.07
C GLU A 745 47.92 6.73 56.05
N ASN A 746 47.53 5.52 55.62
CA ASN A 746 47.68 4.31 56.44
C ASN A 746 49.14 3.99 56.74
N ASP A 747 50.05 4.10 55.76
CA ASP A 747 51.50 3.92 55.98
C ASP A 747 52.04 4.97 56.97
N ARG A 748 51.57 6.22 56.86
CA ARG A 748 51.90 7.30 57.81
C ARG A 748 51.40 6.99 59.22
N LEU A 749 50.18 6.48 59.36
CA LEU A 749 49.60 6.08 60.64
C LEU A 749 50.31 4.87 61.26
N ALA A 750 50.66 3.86 60.46
CA ALA A 750 51.45 2.70 60.90
C ALA A 750 52.85 3.12 61.37
N GLY A 751 53.48 4.10 60.70
CA GLY A 751 54.73 4.71 61.16
C GLY A 751 54.59 5.41 62.52
N VAL A 752 53.46 6.11 62.76
CA VAL A 752 53.14 6.74 64.05
C VAL A 752 52.84 5.69 65.13
N GLU A 753 52.10 4.63 64.83
CA GLU A 753 51.84 3.51 65.75
C GLU A 753 53.13 2.77 66.13
N SER A 754 54.03 2.56 65.18
CA SER A 754 55.36 1.98 65.42
C SER A 754 56.20 2.87 66.35
N ALA A 755 56.22 4.18 66.10
CA ALA A 755 56.91 5.15 66.96
C ALA A 755 56.33 5.19 68.39
N TYR A 756 55.01 5.19 68.54
CA TYR A 756 54.35 5.08 69.85
C TYR A 756 54.65 3.75 70.54
N SER A 757 54.67 2.64 69.82
CA SER A 757 55.01 1.32 70.37
C SER A 757 56.44 1.28 70.92
N VAL A 758 57.41 1.88 70.19
CA VAL A 758 58.79 2.05 70.66
C VAL A 758 58.84 2.98 71.89
N GLN A 759 58.08 4.07 71.90
CA GLN A 759 58.02 4.98 73.04
C GLN A 759 57.42 4.32 74.29
N VAL A 760 56.34 3.55 74.15
CA VAL A 760 55.73 2.79 75.24
C VAL A 760 56.72 1.76 75.78
N ALA A 761 57.34 0.95 74.92
CA ALA A 761 58.34 -0.03 75.33
C ALA A 761 59.57 0.60 76.02
N THR A 762 59.93 1.83 75.64
CA THR A 762 60.98 2.62 76.30
C THR A 762 60.53 3.15 77.66
N ASN A 763 59.31 3.67 77.77
CA ASN A 763 58.76 4.16 79.03
C ASN A 763 58.57 3.04 80.07
N THR A 764 58.15 1.84 79.65
CA THR A 764 58.08 0.66 80.54
C THR A 764 59.46 0.34 81.13
N ARG A 765 60.52 0.30 80.29
CA ARG A 765 61.91 0.09 80.73
C ARG A 765 62.52 1.23 81.58
N ILE A 766 61.82 2.35 81.73
CA ILE A 766 62.19 3.47 82.61
C ILE A 766 61.36 3.45 83.90
N SER A 767 60.31 2.62 83.95
CA SER A 767 59.39 2.45 85.09
C SER A 767 59.66 1.16 85.89
N GLU A 768 60.57 0.32 85.39
CA GLU A 768 61.14 -0.89 86.03
C GLU A 768 62.52 -0.58 86.65
#